data_AF-A0AAN8AST4-F1
#
_entry.id   AF-A0AAN8AST4-F1
#
_cell.length_a   1.000
_cell.length_b   1.000
_cell.length_c   1.000
_cell.angle_alpha   90.00
_cell.angle_beta   90.00
_cell.angle_gamma   90.00
#
_symmetry.space_group_name_H-M   'P 1'
#
loop_
_entity.id
_entity.type
_entity.pdbx_description
1 polymer ?
#
loop_
_entity_poly.entity_id
_entity_poly.type
_entity_poly.pdbx_seq_one_letter_code
_entity_poly.pdbx_strand_id
1 'polypeptide(L)'
;MMTATGLLLRLLILLCCISSAAGNMFAFTEEPSERAGKGDGYCSRILRAQSNRKEGNNEFRLRVEGDPESYQPGSTYRVTLMASTPSYFRGFTLIALREGTDGDNDADYIGNFQIIDEEETQFMTNCPPAVTESTPRRRTSIQVFWTAPPSGSGCLAIKASIVQKRIIYFQDEGSLTKRMCEKESLYGDVTEKPLLNCCACGTAKYRVTFFGNWSEKSHPKDYPRRANHWSALIGASHSKNYVLWEYGGFSSDGVKQVAELGSPVKMEEEIRQKGDDVLTVIKMKAQWPAWQPLNVRAAPSAEFSVDRSRHLMSFLTMLGPSPDWNVGLSAEDLCTKECGWVQRVVQDMIPWDAGTDSGVTYESPNKPIDNKDKIRPLTSLDHPQSPFYDPEGGAITPVARVIVERIARKGEQCNIVPDNVDDIVADIAQEEKEEDDTPETCIYSNWSPWSACSSATCEKGKRMRQRMLKAQLDLSVPCPHTQDFEPCMGPGCSDEEASTCLLSEWISWSPCSLSCGMGTRSRERYVKYPDDGSGCSLPTEETDNCVVNEECSPSSCLVTEWGEWDVCSATCGLGMRRRERMVKTPPADGSICGAEVLEVEKCMMPECHTIPCMLTPWSDWSDCSVTCGKGERTRQRMLKSPVELGECTEDLEQVEKCMLPECPIDCVMTEWTEWSECNKSCGKGHTIRTRMVKLEPQFGGDACAETIQRKKCKIRKCTRGQANSDEKKRRKEQREKRRSTQGKAEVSTEHPGCKMRPWSAWTDCTKLCGGGIQERLMTVKQRFKTAQLSSCKDRKEIRACNVHPC
;
A
#
# COMPACT_ATOMS: atom_id res chain seq x y z
N MET A 1 12.43 23.83 -74.06
CA MET A 1 13.63 23.88 -74.93
C MET A 1 14.24 22.49 -74.99
N MET A 2 15.07 22.23 -76.01
CA MET A 2 15.87 21.01 -76.26
C MET A 2 16.50 20.40 -74.98
N THR A 3 16.55 19.09 -74.70
CA THR A 3 16.80 17.82 -75.45
C THR A 3 18.27 17.45 -75.69
N ALA A 4 18.75 16.46 -74.94
CA ALA A 4 19.85 15.54 -75.26
C ALA A 4 19.67 14.27 -74.38
N THR A 5 19.21 13.12 -74.89
CA THR A 5 20.01 11.99 -75.41
C THR A 5 21.08 11.46 -74.44
N GLY A 6 21.14 10.19 -74.02
CA GLY A 6 20.35 8.99 -74.36
C GLY A 6 21.20 7.88 -75.00
N LEU A 7 21.01 6.61 -74.60
CA LEU A 7 21.70 5.45 -75.18
C LEU A 7 20.87 4.16 -74.98
N LEU A 8 20.94 3.22 -75.94
CA LEU A 8 20.00 2.11 -76.08
C LEU A 8 20.60 0.72 -75.81
N LEU A 9 19.78 -0.13 -75.17
CA LEU A 9 19.42 -1.50 -75.59
C LEU A 9 20.38 -2.22 -76.56
N ARG A 10 21.03 -3.32 -76.11
CA ARG A 10 21.09 -4.63 -76.82
C ARG A 10 21.85 -5.75 -76.09
N LEU A 11 21.44 -7.00 -76.41
CA LEU A 11 22.04 -8.32 -76.13
C LEU A 11 22.19 -8.69 -74.63
N LEU A 12 21.89 -9.91 -74.13
CA LEU A 12 21.85 -11.31 -74.64
C LEU A 12 23.21 -12.00 -74.90
N ILE A 13 23.41 -13.08 -74.11
CA ILE A 13 24.01 -14.38 -74.48
C ILE A 13 25.56 -14.53 -74.48
N LEU A 14 26.04 -15.34 -73.51
CA LEU A 14 27.24 -16.21 -73.49
C LEU A 14 28.63 -15.54 -73.57
N LEU A 15 29.76 -16.13 -73.11
CA LEU A 15 30.20 -17.46 -72.59
C LEU A 15 31.27 -17.18 -71.47
N CYS A 16 31.78 -18.03 -70.56
CA CYS A 16 31.77 -19.48 -70.27
C CYS A 16 32.00 -19.64 -68.70
N CYS A 17 32.52 -20.68 -68.00
CA CYS A 17 33.06 -22.03 -68.31
C CYS A 17 33.25 -22.93 -67.05
N ILE A 18 33.39 -24.24 -67.28
CA ILE A 18 34.20 -25.24 -66.53
C ILE A 18 33.94 -25.42 -65.00
N SER A 19 32.82 -26.12 -64.71
CA SER A 19 32.71 -27.37 -63.92
C SER A 19 33.58 -27.69 -62.68
N SER A 20 32.90 -27.87 -61.53
CA SER A 20 32.83 -29.15 -60.77
C SER A 20 31.72 -29.02 -59.69
N ALA A 21 30.57 -29.71 -59.74
CA ALA A 21 30.27 -31.15 -59.61
C ALA A 21 30.35 -31.68 -58.15
N ALA A 22 29.38 -32.45 -57.61
CA ALA A 22 28.03 -32.81 -58.06
C ALA A 22 27.18 -33.46 -56.94
N GLY A 23 25.84 -33.49 -57.11
CA GLY A 23 24.90 -34.39 -56.42
C GLY A 23 24.17 -33.83 -55.19
N ASN A 24 22.87 -34.05 -54.99
CA ASN A 24 21.85 -34.69 -55.85
C ASN A 24 20.46 -34.09 -55.56
N MET A 25 19.58 -34.03 -56.56
CA MET A 25 18.14 -33.80 -56.39
C MET A 25 17.37 -35.12 -56.38
N PHE A 26 16.17 -35.13 -55.80
CA PHE A 26 14.94 -35.49 -56.50
C PHE A 26 13.71 -34.96 -55.73
N ALA A 27 12.60 -34.74 -56.43
CA ALA A 27 11.35 -34.25 -55.87
C ALA A 27 10.16 -35.06 -56.42
N PHE A 28 9.13 -35.24 -55.59
CA PHE A 28 7.80 -35.77 -55.91
C PHE A 28 6.81 -35.00 -55.00
N THR A 29 6.01 -34.07 -55.52
CA THR A 29 4.65 -34.24 -56.11
C THR A 29 3.56 -34.59 -55.10
N GLU A 30 2.40 -33.96 -55.27
CA GLU A 30 1.19 -34.14 -54.45
C GLU A 30 0.54 -35.51 -54.64
N GLU A 31 -0.16 -35.99 -53.60
CA GLU A 31 -1.60 -36.31 -53.70
C GLU A 31 -2.22 -36.37 -52.27
N PRO A 32 -3.55 -36.21 -52.13
CA PRO A 32 -4.18 -35.94 -50.84
C PRO A 32 -4.59 -37.19 -50.05
N SER A 33 -4.71 -37.05 -48.73
CA SER A 33 -5.48 -37.98 -47.88
C SER A 33 -6.36 -37.19 -46.93
N GLU A 34 -7.67 -37.38 -47.04
CA GLU A 34 -8.66 -36.75 -46.16
C GLU A 34 -8.49 -37.21 -44.71
N ARG A 35 -8.54 -36.26 -43.77
CA ARG A 35 -9.11 -36.45 -42.43
C ARG A 35 -9.43 -35.11 -41.78
N ALA A 36 -10.60 -34.57 -42.13
CA ALA A 36 -11.16 -33.41 -41.44
C ALA A 36 -11.36 -33.72 -39.94
N GLY A 37 -10.55 -33.10 -39.09
CA GLY A 37 -10.29 -33.55 -37.71
C GLY A 37 -10.71 -32.60 -36.60
N LYS A 38 -11.70 -31.71 -36.84
CA LYS A 38 -12.27 -30.75 -35.88
C LYS A 38 -11.27 -29.82 -35.16
N GLY A 39 -11.06 -28.63 -35.73
CA GLY A 39 -10.73 -27.39 -35.00
C GLY A 39 -9.59 -27.48 -34.01
N ASP A 40 -8.35 -27.37 -34.49
CA ASP A 40 -7.21 -27.04 -33.62
C ASP A 40 -7.41 -25.64 -33.02
N GLY A 41 -7.38 -25.55 -31.69
CA GLY A 41 -7.53 -24.32 -30.95
C GLY A 41 -6.34 -23.37 -31.16
N TYR A 42 -6.60 -22.08 -31.06
CA TYR A 42 -5.60 -21.04 -31.17
C TYR A 42 -4.67 -21.10 -29.95
N CYS A 43 -3.46 -21.63 -30.15
CA CYS A 43 -2.38 -21.78 -29.18
C CYS A 43 -2.47 -22.96 -28.18
N SER A 44 -3.54 -23.77 -28.21
CA SER A 44 -3.58 -25.01 -27.44
C SER A 44 -2.61 -26.07 -28.01
N ARG A 45 -1.90 -26.78 -27.11
CA ARG A 45 -0.89 -27.84 -27.40
C ARG A 45 0.36 -27.41 -28.20
N ILE A 46 1.29 -26.73 -27.53
CA ILE A 46 2.68 -26.57 -27.99
C ILE A 46 3.44 -27.91 -27.88
N LEU A 47 3.20 -28.81 -28.84
CA LEU A 47 3.78 -30.16 -28.89
C LEU A 47 5.25 -30.16 -29.35
N ARG A 48 6.16 -29.75 -28.46
CA ARG A 48 7.62 -29.94 -28.63
C ARG A 48 8.17 -31.25 -28.04
N ALA A 49 7.30 -32.22 -27.73
CA ALA A 49 7.67 -33.62 -27.44
C ALA A 49 6.52 -34.59 -27.74
N GLN A 50 6.86 -35.81 -28.17
CA GLN A 50 5.97 -36.98 -28.12
C GLN A 50 6.34 -37.84 -26.90
N SER A 51 5.32 -38.28 -26.15
CA SER A 51 5.36 -39.24 -25.03
C SER A 51 5.81 -38.77 -23.63
N ASN A 52 5.12 -39.32 -22.63
CA ASN A 52 5.49 -39.47 -21.20
C ASN A 52 5.71 -38.20 -20.35
N ARG A 53 4.58 -37.58 -19.96
CA ARG A 53 4.36 -36.77 -18.74
C ARG A 53 5.09 -37.38 -17.52
N LYS A 54 5.72 -36.53 -16.70
CA LYS A 54 6.39 -36.91 -15.45
C LYS A 54 5.80 -36.12 -14.28
N GLU A 55 5.07 -36.79 -13.40
CA GLU A 55 4.36 -36.17 -12.28
C GLU A 55 5.30 -35.93 -11.08
N GLY A 56 5.59 -34.66 -10.78
CA GLY A 56 6.42 -34.26 -9.64
C GLY A 56 7.29 -33.04 -9.95
N ASN A 57 6.73 -31.84 -9.78
CA ASN A 57 7.31 -30.58 -10.27
C ASN A 57 8.19 -29.81 -9.25
N ASN A 58 8.41 -30.34 -8.04
CA ASN A 58 9.02 -29.63 -6.90
C ASN A 58 10.39 -28.96 -7.16
N GLU A 59 11.13 -29.41 -8.17
CA GLU A 59 12.41 -28.83 -8.61
C GLU A 59 12.24 -27.43 -9.24
N PHE A 60 11.09 -27.14 -9.87
CA PHE A 60 10.84 -25.90 -10.61
C PHE A 60 9.70 -25.10 -9.99
N ARG A 61 9.82 -23.77 -10.01
CA ARG A 61 8.84 -22.87 -9.38
C ARG A 61 8.64 -21.62 -10.23
N LEU A 62 7.39 -21.34 -10.54
CA LEU A 62 6.92 -20.03 -10.97
C LEU A 62 6.65 -19.17 -9.72
N ARG A 63 7.08 -17.91 -9.74
CA ARG A 63 6.77 -16.90 -8.73
C ARG A 63 6.41 -15.57 -9.35
N VAL A 64 5.59 -14.83 -8.65
CA VAL A 64 5.34 -13.40 -8.87
C VAL A 64 6.03 -12.64 -7.73
N GLU A 65 6.66 -11.51 -8.02
CA GLU A 65 7.34 -10.67 -7.02
C GLU A 65 6.34 -10.16 -5.96
N GLY A 66 6.73 -10.20 -4.68
CA GLY A 66 5.83 -10.04 -3.53
C GLY A 66 4.99 -11.29 -3.18
N ASP A 67 5.03 -12.34 -4.00
CA ASP A 67 4.20 -13.57 -3.92
C ASP A 67 2.68 -13.34 -3.67
N PRO A 68 2.04 -12.32 -4.26
CA PRO A 68 0.70 -11.87 -3.89
C PRO A 68 -0.38 -12.95 -4.02
N GLU A 69 -1.38 -12.94 -3.13
CA GLU A 69 -2.57 -13.81 -3.24
C GLU A 69 -3.56 -13.30 -4.32
N SER A 70 -3.50 -12.00 -4.62
CA SER A 70 -4.42 -11.30 -5.52
C SER A 70 -3.73 -10.16 -6.28
N TYR A 71 -4.12 -9.95 -7.54
CA TYR A 71 -3.57 -8.91 -8.41
C TYR A 71 -4.41 -7.63 -8.34
N GLN A 72 -3.78 -6.46 -8.45
CA GLN A 72 -4.46 -5.19 -8.64
C GLN A 72 -4.61 -4.92 -10.16
N PRO A 73 -5.80 -4.56 -10.66
CA PRO A 73 -6.01 -4.24 -12.06
C PRO A 73 -5.01 -3.22 -12.62
N GLY A 74 -4.57 -3.41 -13.86
CA GLY A 74 -3.60 -2.54 -14.55
C GLY A 74 -2.18 -2.51 -13.95
N SER A 75 -1.94 -3.12 -12.78
CA SER A 75 -0.62 -3.10 -12.13
C SER A 75 0.35 -4.07 -12.80
N THR A 76 1.62 -3.68 -12.92
CA THR A 76 2.65 -4.52 -13.54
C THR A 76 3.47 -5.26 -12.49
N TYR A 77 3.59 -6.58 -12.67
CA TYR A 77 4.27 -7.49 -11.76
C TYR A 77 5.47 -8.15 -12.44
N ARG A 78 6.57 -8.37 -11.70
CA ARG A 78 7.67 -9.20 -12.17
C ARG A 78 7.35 -10.67 -11.97
N VAL A 79 7.42 -11.46 -13.04
CA VAL A 79 7.22 -12.91 -13.03
C VAL A 79 8.57 -13.59 -13.20
N THR A 80 8.94 -14.44 -12.23
CA THR A 80 10.21 -15.18 -12.21
C THR A 80 9.96 -16.67 -12.28
N LEU A 81 10.59 -17.36 -13.24
CA LEU A 81 10.53 -18.82 -13.38
C LEU A 81 11.90 -19.41 -13.08
N MET A 82 12.00 -20.20 -12.00
CA MET A 82 13.27 -20.66 -11.45
C MET A 82 13.36 -22.19 -11.26
N ALA A 83 14.60 -22.70 -11.29
CA ALA A 83 14.95 -24.09 -11.05
C ALA A 83 15.87 -24.24 -9.82
N SER A 84 15.58 -25.22 -8.99
CA SER A 84 16.36 -25.57 -7.80
C SER A 84 17.67 -26.24 -8.23
N THR A 85 18.81 -25.79 -7.69
CA THR A 85 20.11 -26.43 -7.99
C THR A 85 20.12 -27.90 -7.54
N PRO A 86 20.69 -28.83 -8.33
CA PRO A 86 21.48 -28.65 -9.55
C PRO A 86 20.69 -28.67 -10.87
N SER A 87 19.35 -28.60 -10.83
CA SER A 87 18.50 -28.65 -12.02
C SER A 87 18.50 -27.34 -12.81
N TYR A 88 18.23 -27.46 -14.11
CA TYR A 88 18.16 -26.39 -15.09
C TYR A 88 17.06 -26.68 -16.12
N PHE A 89 16.64 -25.67 -16.87
CA PHE A 89 15.79 -25.80 -18.05
C PHE A 89 16.52 -25.32 -19.33
N ARG A 90 15.92 -25.59 -20.50
CA ARG A 90 16.49 -25.25 -21.82
C ARG A 90 15.54 -24.48 -22.71
N GLY A 91 14.26 -24.82 -22.65
CA GLY A 91 13.17 -24.04 -23.21
C GLY A 91 12.04 -23.94 -22.21
N PHE A 92 11.17 -22.97 -22.42
CA PHE A 92 10.00 -22.74 -21.59
C PHE A 92 8.89 -22.09 -22.43
N THR A 93 7.68 -22.11 -21.89
CA THR A 93 6.58 -21.26 -22.34
C THR A 93 5.86 -20.70 -21.13
N LEU A 94 5.61 -19.39 -21.14
CA LEU A 94 4.83 -18.69 -20.13
C LEU A 94 3.58 -18.10 -20.78
N ILE A 95 2.42 -18.37 -20.18
CA ILE A 95 1.12 -17.87 -20.61
C ILE A 95 0.31 -17.40 -19.40
N ALA A 96 -0.60 -16.45 -19.61
CA ALA A 96 -1.59 -16.03 -18.63
C ALA A 96 -2.98 -16.23 -19.24
N LEU A 97 -3.79 -17.05 -18.58
CA LEU A 97 -5.14 -17.45 -19.03
C LEU A 97 -6.18 -17.08 -17.98
N ARG A 98 -7.41 -16.78 -18.41
CA ARG A 98 -8.57 -16.68 -17.51
C ARG A 98 -8.79 -18.02 -16.79
N GLU A 99 -9.28 -17.98 -15.55
CA GLU A 99 -9.58 -19.21 -14.82
C GLU A 99 -10.67 -20.04 -15.53
N GLY A 100 -10.41 -21.34 -15.68
CA GLY A 100 -11.30 -22.28 -16.35
C GLY A 100 -11.13 -22.39 -17.88
N THR A 101 -10.21 -21.64 -18.50
CA THR A 101 -9.90 -21.80 -19.94
C THR A 101 -8.61 -22.59 -20.19
N ASP A 102 -8.60 -23.33 -21.30
CA ASP A 102 -7.47 -24.15 -21.76
C ASP A 102 -6.56 -23.44 -22.78
N GLY A 103 -6.95 -22.24 -23.25
CA GLY A 103 -6.22 -21.48 -24.26
C GLY A 103 -6.50 -21.98 -25.68
N ASP A 104 -7.78 -22.07 -26.06
CA ASP A 104 -8.22 -22.47 -27.40
C ASP A 104 -8.59 -21.25 -28.27
N ASN A 105 -8.69 -20.05 -27.67
CA ASN A 105 -9.06 -18.79 -28.34
C ASN A 105 -8.11 -17.66 -27.91
N ASP A 106 -7.87 -16.69 -28.80
CA ASP A 106 -7.11 -15.47 -28.50
C ASP A 106 -7.69 -14.71 -27.28
N ALA A 107 -9.03 -14.73 -27.12
CA ALA A 107 -9.75 -14.14 -26.00
C ALA A 107 -9.67 -14.90 -24.65
N ASP A 108 -9.01 -16.07 -24.62
CA ASP A 108 -8.74 -16.81 -23.37
C ASP A 108 -7.50 -16.25 -22.63
N TYR A 109 -6.62 -15.54 -23.36
CA TYR A 109 -5.38 -14.94 -22.86
C TYR A 109 -5.65 -13.60 -22.17
N ILE A 110 -4.97 -13.32 -21.06
CA ILE A 110 -5.33 -12.21 -20.19
C ILE A 110 -4.15 -11.55 -19.46
N GLY A 111 -4.11 -10.21 -19.52
CA GLY A 111 -2.93 -9.42 -19.16
C GLY A 111 -1.81 -9.52 -20.22
N ASN A 112 -0.89 -8.56 -20.20
CA ASN A 112 0.15 -8.43 -21.23
C ASN A 112 1.54 -8.71 -20.65
N PHE A 113 2.31 -9.60 -21.25
CA PHE A 113 3.72 -9.75 -20.92
C PHE A 113 4.57 -8.66 -21.57
N GLN A 114 5.67 -8.29 -20.92
CA GLN A 114 6.74 -7.45 -21.47
C GLN A 114 8.09 -8.13 -21.21
N ILE A 115 8.95 -8.14 -22.22
CA ILE A 115 10.28 -8.74 -22.15
C ILE A 115 11.22 -7.84 -21.35
N ILE A 116 11.99 -8.43 -20.43
CA ILE A 116 13.07 -7.74 -19.69
C ILE A 116 14.42 -7.97 -20.38
N ASP A 117 14.62 -9.16 -20.95
CA ASP A 117 15.87 -9.60 -21.58
C ASP A 117 15.56 -10.27 -22.92
N GLU A 118 15.90 -9.57 -24.02
CA GLU A 118 15.74 -10.04 -25.40
C GLU A 118 16.84 -11.04 -25.82
N GLU A 119 18.00 -11.06 -25.14
CA GLU A 119 19.02 -12.09 -25.37
C GLU A 119 18.59 -13.46 -24.81
N GLU A 120 17.73 -13.48 -23.79
CA GLU A 120 17.22 -14.69 -23.12
C GLU A 120 15.79 -15.09 -23.52
N THR A 121 14.90 -14.15 -23.82
CA THR A 121 13.45 -14.38 -23.97
C THR A 121 12.84 -13.68 -25.19
N GLN A 122 11.77 -14.26 -25.77
CA GLN A 122 11.07 -13.70 -26.93
C GLN A 122 9.58 -14.08 -26.93
N PHE A 123 8.71 -13.31 -27.61
CA PHE A 123 7.34 -13.73 -27.89
C PHE A 123 7.31 -14.88 -28.91
N MET A 124 6.37 -15.81 -28.75
CA MET A 124 6.31 -17.00 -29.61
C MET A 124 5.62 -16.66 -30.95
N THR A 125 6.32 -16.88 -32.07
CA THR A 125 5.88 -16.45 -33.41
C THR A 125 4.55 -17.06 -33.89
N ASN A 126 4.13 -18.18 -33.31
CA ASN A 126 2.84 -18.83 -33.61
C ASN A 126 1.79 -18.67 -32.49
N CYS A 127 2.03 -17.80 -31.51
CA CYS A 127 1.11 -17.41 -30.44
C CYS A 127 1.63 -16.13 -29.76
N PRO A 128 1.29 -14.94 -30.28
CA PRO A 128 1.81 -13.66 -29.79
C PRO A 128 1.72 -13.42 -28.27
N PRO A 129 0.65 -13.83 -27.54
CA PRO A 129 0.58 -13.60 -26.08
C PRO A 129 1.45 -14.55 -25.23
N ALA A 130 2.15 -15.52 -25.83
CA ALA A 130 3.02 -16.47 -25.12
C ALA A 130 4.50 -16.05 -25.19
N VAL A 131 5.21 -16.10 -24.06
CA VAL A 131 6.67 -15.87 -24.00
C VAL A 131 7.43 -17.20 -23.98
N THR A 132 8.54 -17.30 -24.72
CA THR A 132 9.38 -18.50 -24.85
C THR A 132 10.88 -18.14 -24.90
N GLU A 133 11.77 -19.13 -25.01
CA GLU A 133 13.21 -18.87 -25.09
C GLU A 133 13.64 -18.24 -26.44
N SER A 134 14.54 -17.26 -26.39
CA SER A 134 15.27 -16.76 -27.57
C SER A 134 16.19 -17.85 -28.15
N THR A 135 16.87 -18.58 -27.26
CA THR A 135 17.94 -19.52 -27.57
C THR A 135 17.90 -20.73 -26.61
N PRO A 136 18.27 -21.95 -27.06
CA PRO A 136 18.18 -23.19 -26.27
C PRO A 136 19.35 -23.38 -25.28
N ARG A 137 19.79 -22.30 -24.62
CA ARG A 137 20.84 -22.31 -23.58
C ARG A 137 20.32 -22.96 -22.29
N ARG A 138 21.23 -23.39 -21.39
CA ARG A 138 20.82 -23.89 -20.05
C ARG A 138 20.56 -22.70 -19.14
N ARG A 139 19.40 -22.65 -18.49
CA ARG A 139 18.99 -21.59 -17.56
C ARG A 139 18.56 -22.15 -16.22
N THR A 140 18.77 -21.37 -15.15
CA THR A 140 18.27 -21.63 -13.80
C THR A 140 17.20 -20.64 -13.36
N SER A 141 17.08 -19.50 -14.05
CA SER A 141 16.05 -18.47 -13.83
C SER A 141 15.77 -17.76 -15.15
N ILE A 142 14.55 -17.25 -15.35
CA ILE A 142 14.21 -16.15 -16.27
C ILE A 142 13.28 -15.17 -15.56
N GLN A 143 13.24 -13.92 -16.04
CA GLN A 143 12.31 -12.89 -15.55
C GLN A 143 11.63 -12.19 -16.73
N VAL A 144 10.35 -11.89 -16.57
CA VAL A 144 9.57 -11.02 -17.46
C VAL A 144 8.66 -10.12 -16.62
N PHE A 145 8.17 -9.03 -17.18
CA PHE A 145 7.05 -8.30 -16.58
C PHE A 145 5.73 -8.83 -17.13
N TRP A 146 4.67 -8.72 -16.33
CA TRP A 146 3.29 -9.01 -16.70
C TRP A 146 2.39 -7.92 -16.14
N THR A 147 1.75 -7.17 -17.03
CA THR A 147 0.74 -6.16 -16.69
C THR A 147 -0.61 -6.85 -16.51
N ALA A 148 -1.18 -6.71 -15.32
CA ALA A 148 -2.49 -7.24 -14.98
C ALA A 148 -3.59 -6.63 -15.87
N PRO A 149 -4.67 -7.38 -16.16
CA PRO A 149 -5.78 -6.88 -16.96
C PRO A 149 -6.56 -5.75 -16.25
N PRO A 150 -7.45 -5.04 -16.96
CA PRO A 150 -8.39 -4.10 -16.34
C PRO A 150 -9.38 -4.80 -15.38
N SER A 151 -10.09 -4.02 -14.59
CA SER A 151 -11.04 -4.52 -13.59
C SER A 151 -12.23 -5.26 -14.20
N GLY A 152 -12.89 -6.09 -13.39
CA GLY A 152 -13.94 -7.01 -13.86
C GLY A 152 -13.41 -8.22 -14.63
N SER A 153 -12.10 -8.47 -14.58
CA SER A 153 -11.44 -9.58 -15.29
C SER A 153 -11.50 -10.90 -14.52
N GLY A 154 -11.72 -10.84 -13.20
CA GLY A 154 -12.04 -11.99 -12.35
C GLY A 154 -10.81 -12.72 -11.81
N CYS A 155 -10.69 -14.02 -12.10
CA CYS A 155 -9.53 -14.82 -11.67
C CYS A 155 -8.77 -15.35 -12.88
N LEU A 156 -7.45 -15.48 -12.72
CA LEU A 156 -6.54 -15.91 -13.77
C LEU A 156 -5.44 -16.83 -13.24
N ALA A 157 -4.85 -17.60 -14.16
CA ALA A 157 -3.74 -18.51 -13.90
C ALA A 157 -2.59 -18.18 -14.84
N ILE A 158 -1.46 -17.73 -14.27
CA ILE A 158 -0.20 -17.71 -15.00
C ILE A 158 0.35 -19.15 -14.95
N LYS A 159 0.48 -19.79 -16.12
CA LYS A 159 0.96 -21.17 -16.28
C LYS A 159 2.35 -21.15 -16.94
N ALA A 160 3.26 -21.98 -16.45
CA ALA A 160 4.59 -22.17 -17.01
C ALA A 160 4.83 -23.62 -17.44
N SER A 161 5.09 -23.84 -18.73
CA SER A 161 5.54 -25.12 -19.26
C SER A 161 7.07 -25.13 -19.41
N ILE A 162 7.75 -26.19 -18.96
CA ILE A 162 9.21 -26.29 -18.93
C ILE A 162 9.75 -27.47 -19.74
N VAL A 163 10.80 -27.25 -20.53
CA VAL A 163 11.54 -28.28 -21.26
C VAL A 163 12.97 -28.40 -20.74
N GLN A 164 13.27 -29.49 -20.02
CA GLN A 164 14.62 -29.77 -19.47
C GLN A 164 15.49 -30.58 -20.45
N LYS A 165 14.90 -31.56 -21.14
CA LYS A 165 15.53 -32.44 -22.14
C LYS A 165 14.55 -32.66 -23.30
N ARG A 166 15.01 -33.16 -24.45
CA ARG A 166 14.22 -33.42 -25.68
C ARG A 166 12.93 -34.28 -25.53
N ILE A 167 12.67 -34.83 -24.34
CA ILE A 167 11.54 -35.73 -24.03
C ILE A 167 10.92 -35.37 -22.66
N ILE A 168 11.55 -34.52 -21.84
CA ILE A 168 11.04 -34.19 -20.50
C ILE A 168 10.43 -32.79 -20.55
N TYR A 169 9.11 -32.78 -20.59
CA TYR A 169 8.27 -31.60 -20.40
C TYR A 169 7.56 -31.67 -19.04
N PHE A 170 7.37 -30.52 -18.41
CA PHE A 170 6.50 -30.33 -17.25
C PHE A 170 5.44 -29.30 -17.63
N GLN A 171 4.19 -29.57 -17.28
CA GLN A 171 3.02 -28.76 -17.63
C GLN A 171 2.23 -28.42 -16.38
N ASP A 172 1.89 -27.14 -16.25
CA ASP A 172 0.61 -26.56 -15.79
C ASP A 172 -0.01 -27.02 -14.45
N GLU A 173 0.70 -27.83 -13.66
CA GLU A 173 0.25 -28.35 -12.36
C GLU A 173 1.23 -28.00 -11.22
N GLY A 174 0.67 -27.65 -10.06
CA GLY A 174 1.42 -27.37 -8.84
C GLY A 174 2.29 -26.11 -8.92
N SER A 175 3.57 -26.24 -8.60
CA SER A 175 4.52 -25.11 -8.47
C SER A 175 4.82 -24.34 -9.77
N LEU A 176 4.28 -24.78 -10.91
CA LEU A 176 4.40 -24.11 -12.20
C LEU A 176 3.19 -23.23 -12.56
N THR A 177 2.19 -23.16 -11.69
CA THR A 177 0.98 -22.36 -11.90
C THR A 177 0.75 -21.42 -10.72
N LYS A 178 0.73 -20.11 -10.96
CA LYS A 178 0.31 -19.09 -9.99
C LYS A 178 -1.10 -18.63 -10.34
N ARG A 179 -2.08 -19.07 -9.55
CA ARG A 179 -3.44 -18.53 -9.54
C ARG A 179 -3.42 -17.19 -8.80
N MET A 180 -4.07 -16.18 -9.35
CA MET A 180 -4.35 -14.90 -8.70
C MET A 180 -5.76 -14.47 -9.08
N CYS A 181 -6.54 -14.00 -8.11
CA CYS A 181 -7.79 -13.30 -8.41
C CYS A 181 -7.57 -11.79 -8.37
N GLU A 182 -8.47 -11.05 -8.99
CA GLU A 182 -8.62 -9.62 -8.80
C GLU A 182 -8.74 -9.33 -7.29
N LYS A 183 -7.91 -8.41 -6.79
CA LYS A 183 -7.93 -8.03 -5.40
C LYS A 183 -9.17 -7.19 -5.15
N GLU A 184 -10.12 -7.72 -4.37
CA GLU A 184 -11.22 -6.93 -3.81
C GLU A 184 -10.61 -5.67 -3.20
N SER A 185 -10.95 -4.53 -3.80
CA SER A 185 -10.29 -3.29 -3.48
C SER A 185 -10.81 -2.78 -2.15
N LEU A 186 -9.89 -2.57 -1.19
CA LEU A 186 -10.20 -1.85 0.04
C LEU A 186 -10.61 -0.38 -0.22
N TYR A 187 -10.43 0.09 -1.45
CA TYR A 187 -11.10 1.24 -2.04
C TYR A 187 -12.17 0.71 -3.01
N GLY A 188 -13.38 0.42 -2.50
CA GLY A 188 -14.46 -0.20 -3.28
C GLY A 188 -14.88 0.62 -4.51
N ASP A 189 -15.53 -0.03 -5.46
CA ASP A 189 -15.78 0.46 -6.83
C ASP A 189 -16.15 1.95 -6.95
N VAL A 190 -15.22 2.73 -7.50
CA VAL A 190 -15.42 4.16 -7.80
C VAL A 190 -16.13 4.38 -9.14
N THR A 191 -16.27 3.33 -9.97
CA THR A 191 -16.98 3.41 -11.27
C THR A 191 -18.11 2.39 -11.47
N GLU A 192 -18.21 1.33 -10.65
CA GLU A 192 -19.36 0.38 -10.71
C GLU A 192 -19.94 0.01 -9.32
N LYS A 193 -20.02 0.97 -8.38
CA LYS A 193 -21.19 0.97 -7.47
C LYS A 193 -22.43 1.18 -8.35
N PRO A 194 -23.35 0.20 -8.53
CA PRO A 194 -24.55 0.44 -9.32
C PRO A 194 -25.41 1.47 -8.60
N LEU A 195 -25.48 2.69 -9.15
CA LEU A 195 -26.12 3.85 -8.52
C LEU A 195 -27.52 3.48 -8.04
N LEU A 196 -27.68 3.42 -6.72
CA LEU A 196 -28.92 2.96 -6.10
C LEU A 196 -30.00 3.99 -6.41
N ASN A 197 -31.20 3.54 -6.81
CA ASN A 197 -32.34 4.45 -6.82
C ASN A 197 -32.68 4.78 -5.36
N CYS A 198 -32.21 5.95 -4.90
CA CYS A 198 -32.29 6.34 -3.50
C CYS A 198 -33.74 6.25 -2.97
N CYS A 199 -33.90 5.52 -1.87
CA CYS A 199 -35.20 5.34 -1.21
C CYS A 199 -35.37 6.22 0.03
N ALA A 200 -34.35 7.00 0.43
CA ALA A 200 -34.42 7.87 1.60
C ALA A 200 -35.45 9.01 1.44
N CYS A 201 -35.96 9.48 2.57
CA CYS A 201 -37.02 10.49 2.66
C CYS A 201 -36.52 11.79 3.31
N GLY A 202 -37.28 12.86 3.10
CA GLY A 202 -36.91 14.21 3.51
C GLY A 202 -35.65 14.70 2.79
N THR A 203 -34.88 15.54 3.46
CA THR A 203 -33.54 15.99 3.05
C THR A 203 -32.56 15.85 4.20
N ALA A 204 -31.27 15.76 3.87
CA ALA A 204 -30.19 15.81 4.84
C ALA A 204 -29.23 16.96 4.52
N LYS A 205 -28.74 17.62 5.57
CA LYS A 205 -27.72 18.67 5.47
C LYS A 205 -26.40 18.12 5.99
N TYR A 206 -25.34 18.38 5.24
CA TYR A 206 -23.99 17.89 5.47
C TYR A 206 -23.00 19.04 5.60
N ARG A 207 -21.90 18.79 6.31
CA ARG A 207 -20.70 19.61 6.30
C ARG A 207 -19.56 18.80 5.70
N VAL A 208 -19.03 19.26 4.56
CA VAL A 208 -17.79 18.73 3.97
C VAL A 208 -16.62 19.58 4.46
N THR A 209 -15.56 18.93 4.92
CA THR A 209 -14.34 19.56 5.44
C THR A 209 -13.12 18.97 4.74
N PHE A 210 -12.26 19.82 4.18
CA PHE A 210 -11.11 19.43 3.37
C PHE A 210 -9.79 19.63 4.14
N PHE A 211 -9.01 18.56 4.25
CA PHE A 211 -7.71 18.53 4.94
C PHE A 211 -6.60 18.26 3.91
N GLY A 212 -5.92 19.31 3.46
CA GLY A 212 -4.69 19.15 2.67
C GLY A 212 -3.57 18.52 3.52
N ASN A 213 -3.08 17.35 3.10
CA ASN A 213 -1.97 16.62 3.72
C ASN A 213 -0.65 16.77 2.94
N TRP A 214 -0.71 17.32 1.72
CA TRP A 214 0.43 17.67 0.88
C TRP A 214 1.26 18.78 1.53
N SER A 215 2.49 18.45 1.90
CA SER A 215 3.45 19.32 2.60
C SER A 215 4.87 18.86 2.28
N GLU A 216 5.87 19.71 2.44
CA GLU A 216 7.28 19.31 2.22
C GLU A 216 7.70 18.12 3.10
N LYS A 217 7.11 17.95 4.28
CA LYS A 217 7.40 16.82 5.17
C LYS A 217 6.81 15.49 4.68
N SER A 218 5.67 15.53 3.98
CA SER A 218 4.98 14.33 3.46
C SER A 218 5.36 14.01 2.01
N HIS A 219 5.70 15.03 1.23
CA HIS A 219 6.01 14.96 -0.20
C HIS A 219 7.23 15.83 -0.51
N PRO A 220 8.45 15.41 -0.10
CA PRO A 220 9.65 16.25 -0.16
C PRO A 220 10.24 16.43 -1.57
N LYS A 221 9.93 15.52 -2.51
CA LYS A 221 10.47 15.58 -3.88
C LYS A 221 9.88 16.78 -4.63
N ASP A 222 10.76 17.68 -5.04
CA ASP A 222 10.49 18.91 -5.81
C ASP A 222 9.40 19.84 -5.22
N TYR A 223 9.18 19.80 -3.89
CA TYR A 223 8.07 20.54 -3.26
C TYR A 223 8.15 22.07 -3.50
N PRO A 224 7.11 22.71 -4.06
CA PRO A 224 7.15 24.12 -4.46
C PRO A 224 7.00 25.06 -3.26
N ARG A 225 8.07 25.20 -2.46
CA ARG A 225 8.12 25.90 -1.16
C ARG A 225 7.48 27.30 -1.13
N ARG A 226 7.50 28.03 -2.25
CA ARG A 226 6.95 29.40 -2.36
C ARG A 226 5.57 29.48 -2.99
N ALA A 227 5.20 28.51 -3.84
CA ALA A 227 4.00 28.55 -4.65
C ALA A 227 2.92 27.53 -4.23
N ASN A 228 3.24 26.57 -3.35
CA ASN A 228 2.32 25.53 -2.88
C ASN A 228 1.00 26.11 -2.33
N HIS A 229 -0.11 25.72 -2.96
CA HIS A 229 -1.47 26.08 -2.58
C HIS A 229 -2.48 25.00 -2.98
N TRP A 230 -3.69 25.08 -2.42
CA TRP A 230 -4.89 24.46 -3.00
C TRP A 230 -5.77 25.55 -3.61
N SER A 231 -6.32 25.31 -4.80
CA SER A 231 -7.28 26.26 -5.40
C SER A 231 -8.61 26.29 -4.65
N ALA A 232 -9.49 27.22 -5.02
CA ALA A 232 -10.82 27.30 -4.42
C ALA A 232 -11.64 26.05 -4.80
N LEU A 233 -11.92 25.20 -3.81
CA LEU A 233 -12.70 23.98 -3.99
C LEU A 233 -14.10 24.33 -4.51
N ILE A 234 -14.49 23.70 -5.62
CA ILE A 234 -15.78 23.87 -6.30
C ILE A 234 -16.42 22.51 -6.51
N GLY A 235 -17.74 22.43 -6.33
CA GLY A 235 -18.48 21.17 -6.45
C GLY A 235 -19.99 21.38 -6.36
N ALA A 236 -20.73 20.28 -6.27
CA ALA A 236 -22.18 20.27 -6.19
C ALA A 236 -22.71 19.05 -5.44
N SER A 237 -23.89 19.19 -4.82
CA SER A 237 -24.82 18.06 -4.66
C SER A 237 -25.76 17.99 -5.86
N HIS A 238 -25.90 16.81 -6.46
CA HIS A 238 -26.52 16.65 -7.79
C HIS A 238 -27.18 15.29 -8.00
N SER A 239 -27.94 15.19 -9.09
CA SER A 239 -28.55 13.95 -9.57
C SER A 239 -27.55 13.12 -10.39
N LYS A 240 -27.91 11.86 -10.65
CA LYS A 240 -27.19 10.96 -11.57
C LYS A 240 -27.19 11.38 -13.05
N ASN A 241 -27.95 12.42 -13.43
CA ASN A 241 -27.94 12.95 -14.80
C ASN A 241 -26.76 13.92 -15.04
N TYR A 242 -26.13 14.41 -13.98
CA TYR A 242 -24.96 15.28 -14.04
C TYR A 242 -23.72 14.55 -13.53
N VAL A 243 -22.67 14.58 -14.34
CA VAL A 243 -21.30 14.18 -13.96
C VAL A 243 -20.46 15.45 -13.90
N LEU A 244 -19.83 15.70 -12.76
CA LEU A 244 -18.94 16.86 -12.55
C LEU A 244 -17.59 16.63 -13.23
N TRP A 245 -17.03 15.44 -13.00
CA TRP A 245 -15.85 14.83 -13.63
C TRP A 245 -15.90 13.33 -13.28
N GLU A 246 -15.24 12.45 -14.04
CA GLU A 246 -15.19 11.00 -13.75
C GLU A 246 -13.89 10.39 -14.29
N TYR A 247 -13.40 9.31 -13.66
CA TYR A 247 -12.25 8.57 -14.16
C TYR A 247 -12.58 7.88 -15.50
N GLY A 248 -11.70 8.04 -16.49
CA GLY A 248 -11.95 7.59 -17.86
C GLY A 248 -12.88 8.50 -18.67
N GLY A 249 -13.46 9.55 -18.06
CA GLY A 249 -14.15 10.64 -18.76
C GLY A 249 -13.16 11.67 -19.34
N PHE A 250 -13.68 12.70 -19.99
CA PHE A 250 -12.90 13.84 -20.48
C PHE A 250 -13.20 15.09 -19.66
N SER A 251 -12.20 15.97 -19.48
CA SER A 251 -12.33 17.22 -18.75
C SER A 251 -13.21 18.24 -19.49
N SER A 252 -14.21 18.80 -18.81
CA SER A 252 -14.95 19.98 -19.28
C SER A 252 -14.03 21.22 -19.31
N ASP A 253 -14.50 22.33 -19.89
CA ASP A 253 -13.70 23.55 -19.90
C ASP A 253 -13.70 24.25 -18.53
N GLY A 254 -14.74 24.04 -17.71
CA GLY A 254 -14.74 24.31 -16.27
C GLY A 254 -13.69 23.49 -15.52
N VAL A 255 -13.64 22.16 -15.72
CA VAL A 255 -12.63 21.30 -15.08
C VAL A 255 -11.22 21.72 -15.50
N LYS A 256 -10.98 21.98 -16.79
CA LYS A 256 -9.71 22.49 -17.30
C LYS A 256 -9.29 23.82 -16.65
N GLN A 257 -10.21 24.77 -16.46
CA GLN A 257 -9.89 26.03 -15.79
C GLN A 257 -9.61 25.90 -14.29
N VAL A 258 -10.19 24.90 -13.61
CA VAL A 258 -9.75 24.56 -12.25
C VAL A 258 -8.35 23.94 -12.31
N ALA A 259 -8.13 22.99 -13.22
CA ALA A 259 -6.90 22.21 -13.34
C ALA A 259 -5.64 23.03 -13.68
N GLU A 260 -5.73 23.94 -14.67
CA GLU A 260 -4.56 24.68 -15.18
C GLU A 260 -4.38 26.06 -14.51
N LEU A 261 -5.47 26.66 -13.99
CA LEU A 261 -5.49 28.05 -13.53
C LEU A 261 -6.00 28.23 -12.09
N GLY A 262 -6.45 27.15 -11.42
CA GLY A 262 -7.09 27.22 -10.12
C GLY A 262 -8.40 28.02 -10.09
N SER A 263 -9.03 28.25 -11.25
CA SER A 263 -10.16 29.17 -11.41
C SER A 263 -11.51 28.43 -11.35
N PRO A 264 -12.32 28.59 -10.29
CA PRO A 264 -13.62 27.94 -10.18
C PRO A 264 -14.72 28.61 -11.01
N VAL A 265 -14.44 29.77 -11.64
CA VAL A 265 -15.47 30.64 -12.25
C VAL A 265 -16.25 29.91 -13.35
N LYS A 266 -15.54 29.31 -14.31
CA LYS A 266 -16.16 28.56 -15.41
C LYS A 266 -16.87 27.30 -14.92
N MET A 267 -16.34 26.66 -13.88
CA MET A 267 -16.97 25.48 -13.28
C MET A 267 -18.28 25.83 -12.57
N GLU A 268 -18.34 26.98 -11.88
CA GLU A 268 -19.59 27.47 -11.28
C GLU A 268 -20.65 27.84 -12.34
N GLU A 269 -20.26 28.37 -13.50
CA GLU A 269 -21.18 28.54 -14.63
C GLU A 269 -21.75 27.21 -15.11
N GLU A 270 -20.89 26.21 -15.34
CA GLU A 270 -21.30 24.87 -15.83
C GLU A 270 -22.22 24.14 -14.84
N ILE A 271 -21.93 24.23 -13.53
CA ILE A 271 -22.78 23.69 -12.47
C ILE A 271 -24.15 24.38 -12.47
N ARG A 272 -24.19 25.73 -12.50
CA ARG A 272 -25.45 26.49 -12.46
C ARG A 272 -26.31 26.29 -13.71
N GLN A 273 -25.69 26.02 -14.86
CA GLN A 273 -26.40 25.70 -16.11
C GLN A 273 -27.15 24.36 -16.07
N LYS A 274 -26.92 23.49 -15.07
CA LYS A 274 -27.66 22.23 -14.89
C LYS A 274 -29.01 22.39 -14.20
N GLY A 275 -29.32 23.57 -13.64
CA GLY A 275 -30.64 23.87 -13.06
C GLY A 275 -31.08 22.81 -12.05
N ASP A 276 -32.24 22.19 -12.29
CA ASP A 276 -32.88 21.22 -11.40
C ASP A 276 -32.05 19.97 -11.09
N ASP A 277 -31.05 19.61 -11.90
CA ASP A 277 -30.16 18.47 -11.59
C ASP A 277 -29.17 18.76 -10.44
N VAL A 278 -29.07 20.01 -9.96
CA VAL A 278 -28.19 20.44 -8.86
C VAL A 278 -29.02 21.02 -7.70
N LEU A 279 -28.66 20.69 -6.45
CA LEU A 279 -29.35 21.19 -5.24
C LEU A 279 -28.52 22.26 -4.50
N THR A 280 -27.20 22.11 -4.42
CA THR A 280 -26.34 23.10 -3.75
C THR A 280 -24.98 23.16 -4.44
N VAL A 281 -24.50 24.38 -4.72
CA VAL A 281 -23.14 24.62 -5.22
C VAL A 281 -22.18 24.68 -4.02
N ILE A 282 -21.25 23.74 -3.94
CA ILE A 282 -20.26 23.63 -2.87
C ILE A 282 -19.07 24.52 -3.22
N LYS A 283 -18.70 25.44 -2.32
CA LYS A 283 -17.61 26.40 -2.53
C LYS A 283 -16.77 26.56 -1.26
N MET A 284 -15.46 26.47 -1.37
CA MET A 284 -14.52 26.84 -0.29
C MET A 284 -13.47 27.85 -0.75
N LYS A 285 -12.84 28.53 0.21
CA LYS A 285 -11.71 29.44 -0.06
C LYS A 285 -10.45 28.63 -0.39
N ALA A 286 -9.65 29.14 -1.33
CA ALA A 286 -8.33 28.61 -1.65
C ALA A 286 -7.40 28.62 -0.42
N GLN A 287 -6.43 27.70 -0.37
CA GLN A 287 -5.50 27.57 0.75
C GLN A 287 -4.08 27.97 0.36
N TRP A 288 -3.61 29.11 0.86
CA TRP A 288 -2.24 29.60 0.70
C TRP A 288 -1.59 29.76 2.09
N PRO A 289 -0.41 29.15 2.36
CA PRO A 289 0.18 28.03 1.62
C PRO A 289 -0.71 26.77 1.67
N ALA A 290 -0.38 25.71 0.92
CA ALA A 290 -1.17 24.48 0.86
C ALA A 290 -1.42 23.88 2.25
N TRP A 291 -0.36 23.69 3.04
CA TRP A 291 -0.40 23.09 4.37
C TRP A 291 -0.24 24.10 5.50
N GLN A 292 -1.04 23.96 6.54
CA GLN A 292 -0.91 24.61 7.85
C GLN A 292 -1.49 23.65 8.91
N PRO A 293 -0.97 23.61 10.14
CA PRO A 293 -1.56 22.82 11.21
C PRO A 293 -2.87 23.47 11.69
N LEU A 294 -3.80 22.65 12.19
CA LEU A 294 -5.19 23.05 12.46
C LEU A 294 -5.35 24.16 13.51
N ASN A 295 -4.36 24.36 14.38
CA ASN A 295 -4.30 25.44 15.36
C ASN A 295 -3.88 26.80 14.76
N VAL A 296 -3.26 26.81 13.57
CA VAL A 296 -2.88 28.03 12.83
C VAL A 296 -3.95 28.38 11.79
N ARG A 297 -4.51 27.37 11.11
CA ARG A 297 -5.59 27.55 10.14
C ARG A 297 -6.57 26.39 10.22
N ALA A 298 -7.83 26.69 10.54
CA ALA A 298 -8.91 25.72 10.46
C ALA A 298 -9.01 25.11 9.05
N ALA A 299 -9.34 23.81 8.98
CA ALA A 299 -9.62 23.15 7.71
C ALA A 299 -10.84 23.83 7.05
N PRO A 300 -10.77 24.22 5.76
CA PRO A 300 -11.90 24.80 5.07
C PRO A 300 -13.06 23.81 5.03
N SER A 301 -14.25 24.32 5.29
CA SER A 301 -15.49 23.55 5.25
C SER A 301 -16.58 24.32 4.53
N ALA A 302 -17.51 23.57 3.94
CA ALA A 302 -18.73 24.08 3.32
C ALA A 302 -19.92 23.21 3.74
N GLU A 303 -21.11 23.78 3.75
CA GLU A 303 -22.34 23.06 4.05
C GLU A 303 -23.20 22.93 2.80
N PHE A 304 -23.85 21.78 2.65
CA PHE A 304 -24.70 21.48 1.49
C PHE A 304 -25.86 20.57 1.88
N SER A 305 -26.91 20.57 1.05
CA SER A 305 -28.08 19.72 1.22
C SER A 305 -28.10 18.62 0.16
N VAL A 306 -28.69 17.48 0.50
CA VAL A 306 -29.06 16.40 -0.43
C VAL A 306 -30.54 16.04 -0.29
N ASP A 307 -31.13 15.58 -1.38
CA ASP A 307 -32.50 15.04 -1.43
C ASP A 307 -32.53 13.72 -2.22
N ARG A 308 -33.68 13.03 -2.21
CA ARG A 308 -33.84 11.70 -2.84
C ARG A 308 -33.49 11.66 -4.34
N SER A 309 -33.61 12.77 -5.06
CA SER A 309 -33.21 12.91 -6.47
C SER A 309 -31.75 13.37 -6.63
N ARG A 310 -31.23 14.11 -5.66
CA ARG A 310 -29.92 14.78 -5.67
C ARG A 310 -29.13 14.34 -4.44
N HIS A 311 -28.83 13.04 -4.42
CA HIS A 311 -28.19 12.31 -3.32
C HIS A 311 -26.68 12.11 -3.51
N LEU A 312 -26.16 12.46 -4.70
CA LEU A 312 -24.75 12.37 -5.04
C LEU A 312 -24.03 13.69 -4.72
N MET A 313 -22.76 13.61 -4.38
CA MET A 313 -21.90 14.77 -4.17
C MET A 313 -20.57 14.62 -4.92
N SER A 314 -20.18 15.67 -5.64
CA SER A 314 -18.89 15.76 -6.34
C SER A 314 -18.21 17.09 -6.05
N PHE A 315 -16.88 17.10 -6.04
CA PHE A 315 -16.09 18.34 -6.03
C PHE A 315 -14.71 18.13 -6.66
N LEU A 316 -14.02 19.23 -6.95
CA LEU A 316 -12.59 19.25 -7.28
C LEU A 316 -11.88 20.48 -6.68
N THR A 317 -10.57 20.34 -6.44
CA THR A 317 -9.63 21.42 -6.16
C THR A 317 -8.25 21.07 -6.74
N MET A 318 -7.55 22.07 -7.27
CA MET A 318 -6.25 21.92 -7.92
C MET A 318 -5.13 21.88 -6.88
N LEU A 319 -4.20 20.96 -7.06
CA LEU A 319 -2.93 20.94 -6.35
C LEU A 319 -1.99 21.92 -7.08
N GLY A 320 -1.68 23.06 -6.46
CA GLY A 320 -1.01 24.17 -7.13
C GLY A 320 0.39 24.47 -6.61
N PRO A 321 1.38 24.79 -7.45
CA PRO A 321 1.37 24.64 -8.91
C PRO A 321 1.40 23.17 -9.33
N SER A 322 0.78 22.88 -10.47
CA SER A 322 0.90 21.64 -11.24
C SER A 322 0.55 21.93 -12.70
N PRO A 323 0.75 20.98 -13.63
CA PRO A 323 0.32 21.14 -15.02
C PRO A 323 -1.21 21.21 -15.12
N ASP A 324 -1.90 20.18 -14.59
CA ASP A 324 -3.36 20.05 -14.61
C ASP A 324 -3.90 19.16 -13.46
N TRP A 325 -3.17 19.06 -12.34
CA TRP A 325 -3.44 18.04 -11.31
C TRP A 325 -4.44 18.49 -10.24
N ASN A 326 -5.43 17.65 -9.98
CA ASN A 326 -6.52 17.91 -9.04
C ASN A 326 -6.66 16.81 -7.98
N VAL A 327 -7.45 17.09 -6.95
CA VAL A 327 -8.06 16.08 -6.06
C VAL A 327 -9.55 16.35 -5.96
N GLY A 328 -10.34 15.32 -5.65
CA GLY A 328 -11.78 15.47 -5.51
C GLY A 328 -12.49 14.16 -5.17
N LEU A 329 -13.81 14.26 -4.98
CA LEU A 329 -14.73 13.13 -5.10
C LEU A 329 -15.60 13.30 -6.35
N SER A 330 -15.97 12.17 -6.95
CA SER A 330 -16.96 12.08 -8.02
C SER A 330 -18.08 11.15 -7.58
N ALA A 331 -19.32 11.60 -7.76
CA ALA A 331 -20.56 10.84 -7.54
C ALA A 331 -20.66 10.09 -6.20
N GLU A 332 -20.14 10.65 -5.09
CA GLU A 332 -20.22 9.99 -3.78
C GLU A 332 -21.68 9.97 -3.29
N ASP A 333 -22.22 8.78 -3.08
CA ASP A 333 -23.63 8.56 -2.74
C ASP A 333 -23.84 8.63 -1.22
N LEU A 334 -24.61 9.64 -0.78
CA LEU A 334 -24.94 9.85 0.64
C LEU A 334 -26.24 9.16 1.06
N CYS A 335 -26.93 8.47 0.14
CA CYS A 335 -28.13 7.68 0.41
C CYS A 335 -27.78 6.23 0.75
N THR A 336 -28.44 5.66 1.77
CA THR A 336 -28.19 4.28 2.20
C THR A 336 -29.20 3.28 1.63
N LYS A 337 -28.84 1.99 1.60
CA LYS A 337 -29.74 0.89 1.21
C LYS A 337 -30.91 0.73 2.19
N GLU A 338 -30.72 1.21 3.41
CA GLU A 338 -31.65 1.21 4.53
C GLU A 338 -32.62 2.41 4.50
N CYS A 339 -32.66 3.17 3.40
CA CYS A 339 -33.49 4.36 3.18
C CYS A 339 -33.25 5.50 4.20
N GLY A 340 -32.01 5.60 4.68
CA GLY A 340 -31.50 6.70 5.49
C GLY A 340 -30.37 7.47 4.80
N TRP A 341 -29.71 8.33 5.57
CA TRP A 341 -28.67 9.24 5.12
C TRP A 341 -27.34 8.89 5.82
N VAL A 342 -26.24 8.72 5.08
CA VAL A 342 -24.93 8.32 5.65
C VAL A 342 -24.48 9.29 6.75
N GLN A 343 -24.14 8.83 7.96
CA GLN A 343 -23.73 9.74 9.03
C GLN A 343 -22.39 10.43 8.77
N ARG A 344 -21.41 9.67 8.26
CA ARG A 344 -20.03 10.11 8.10
C ARG A 344 -19.31 9.36 6.98
N VAL A 345 -18.69 10.10 6.07
CA VAL A 345 -17.71 9.58 5.09
C VAL A 345 -16.34 10.17 5.43
N VAL A 346 -15.29 9.36 5.36
CA VAL A 346 -13.89 9.80 5.47
C VAL A 346 -13.13 9.16 4.33
N GLN A 347 -12.63 9.97 3.39
CA GLN A 347 -11.93 9.48 2.20
C GLN A 347 -10.56 10.15 2.07
N ASP A 348 -9.53 9.31 1.89
CA ASP A 348 -8.17 9.74 1.52
C ASP A 348 -8.05 9.85 0.00
N MET A 349 -7.41 10.90 -0.49
CA MET A 349 -7.33 11.26 -1.91
C MET A 349 -5.87 11.36 -2.38
N ILE A 350 -5.61 10.76 -3.53
CA ILE A 350 -4.40 10.94 -4.35
C ILE A 350 -4.70 11.95 -5.49
N PRO A 351 -3.68 12.55 -6.13
CA PRO A 351 -3.92 13.45 -7.25
C PRO A 351 -4.35 12.69 -8.51
N TRP A 352 -5.13 13.37 -9.35
CA TRP A 352 -5.51 12.93 -10.67
C TRP A 352 -5.19 13.99 -11.74
N ASP A 353 -4.85 13.49 -12.91
CA ASP A 353 -4.46 14.20 -14.14
C ASP A 353 -5.73 14.48 -14.95
N ALA A 354 -5.87 15.71 -15.46
CA ALA A 354 -7.08 16.18 -16.15
C ALA A 354 -7.05 15.95 -17.67
N GLY A 355 -5.93 15.46 -18.21
CA GLY A 355 -5.73 15.19 -19.63
C GLY A 355 -5.61 16.44 -20.50
N THR A 356 -5.11 17.56 -19.98
CA THR A 356 -5.03 18.83 -20.71
C THR A 356 -3.63 19.45 -20.83
N ASP A 357 -2.69 19.13 -19.94
CA ASP A 357 -1.29 19.58 -20.03
C ASP A 357 -0.28 18.43 -19.79
N SER A 358 0.69 18.28 -20.70
CA SER A 358 1.74 17.24 -20.66
C SER A 358 2.96 17.59 -19.79
N GLY A 359 2.82 18.47 -18.79
CA GLY A 359 3.84 18.71 -17.78
C GLY A 359 4.10 17.49 -16.89
N VAL A 360 5.32 17.34 -16.37
CA VAL A 360 5.76 16.14 -15.63
C VAL A 360 6.09 16.37 -14.16
N THR A 361 6.17 17.62 -13.72
CA THR A 361 6.43 18.05 -12.34
C THR A 361 5.71 19.36 -12.02
N TYR A 362 5.60 19.72 -10.73
CA TYR A 362 4.78 20.84 -10.23
C TYR A 362 4.99 22.16 -10.98
N GLU A 363 6.24 22.54 -11.25
CA GLU A 363 6.62 23.81 -11.89
C GLU A 363 7.04 23.61 -13.37
N SER A 364 6.37 22.68 -14.08
CA SER A 364 6.56 22.48 -15.53
C SER A 364 6.07 23.68 -16.33
N PRO A 365 6.75 24.09 -17.42
CA PRO A 365 6.17 25.00 -18.40
C PRO A 365 4.96 24.34 -19.10
N ASN A 366 3.87 25.08 -19.27
CA ASN A 366 2.64 24.60 -19.92
C ASN A 366 2.94 23.98 -21.29
N LYS A 367 2.42 22.76 -21.50
CA LYS A 367 2.56 21.96 -22.71
C LYS A 367 1.18 21.37 -23.05
N PRO A 368 0.26 22.17 -23.62
CA PRO A 368 -1.11 21.75 -23.86
C PRO A 368 -1.21 20.54 -24.79
N ILE A 369 -2.20 19.67 -24.55
CA ILE A 369 -2.44 18.47 -25.36
C ILE A 369 -3.52 18.79 -26.42
N ASP A 370 -3.18 18.64 -27.71
CA ASP A 370 -4.08 18.98 -28.84
C ASP A 370 -5.38 18.16 -28.86
N ASN A 371 -5.33 16.90 -28.39
CA ASN A 371 -6.49 16.08 -28.11
C ASN A 371 -6.55 15.88 -26.59
N LYS A 372 -7.64 16.29 -25.92
CA LYS A 372 -7.79 16.04 -24.48
C LYS A 372 -7.69 14.54 -24.19
N ASP A 373 -6.80 14.16 -23.29
CA ASP A 373 -6.70 12.81 -22.77
C ASP A 373 -7.80 12.53 -21.72
N LYS A 374 -7.90 11.27 -21.28
CA LYS A 374 -8.90 10.85 -20.28
C LYS A 374 -8.40 11.09 -18.86
N ILE A 375 -9.30 11.58 -18.00
CA ILE A 375 -9.03 11.81 -16.57
C ILE A 375 -8.59 10.50 -15.91
N ARG A 376 -7.44 10.52 -15.23
CA ARG A 376 -6.79 9.33 -14.66
C ARG A 376 -6.16 9.66 -13.30
N PRO A 377 -6.08 8.72 -12.34
CA PRO A 377 -5.23 8.91 -11.17
C PRO A 377 -3.75 8.96 -11.60
N LEU A 378 -2.94 9.75 -10.89
CA LEU A 378 -1.48 9.64 -11.01
C LEU A 378 -0.99 8.31 -10.42
N THR A 379 0.10 7.77 -10.94
CA THR A 379 0.80 6.60 -10.36
C THR A 379 2.25 6.91 -10.01
N SER A 380 2.83 6.12 -9.11
CA SER A 380 4.24 6.20 -8.73
C SER A 380 5.22 5.82 -9.85
N LEU A 381 4.73 5.41 -11.03
CA LEU A 381 5.55 5.01 -12.17
C LEU A 381 5.33 5.89 -13.41
N ASP A 382 4.47 6.92 -13.34
CA ASP A 382 4.07 7.76 -14.49
C ASP A 382 5.26 8.34 -15.28
N HIS A 383 6.23 8.94 -14.58
CA HIS A 383 7.43 9.50 -15.19
C HIS A 383 8.55 9.68 -14.13
N PRO A 384 9.84 9.40 -14.41
CA PRO A 384 10.91 9.53 -13.42
C PRO A 384 11.06 10.92 -12.76
N GLN A 385 10.71 11.97 -13.50
CA GLN A 385 10.70 13.37 -13.01
C GLN A 385 9.42 13.76 -12.26
N SER A 386 8.42 12.87 -12.14
CA SER A 386 7.24 13.14 -11.32
C SER A 386 7.62 13.23 -9.84
N PRO A 387 7.11 14.22 -9.08
CA PRO A 387 7.35 14.32 -7.65
C PRO A 387 6.73 13.16 -6.85
N PHE A 388 5.83 12.39 -7.46
CA PHE A 388 5.25 11.18 -6.89
C PHE A 388 5.95 9.88 -7.35
N TYR A 389 6.98 9.97 -8.21
CA TYR A 389 7.64 8.78 -8.75
C TYR A 389 8.55 8.09 -7.73
N ASP A 390 8.33 6.78 -7.59
CA ASP A 390 9.10 5.85 -6.76
C ASP A 390 9.58 4.66 -7.64
N PRO A 391 10.89 4.37 -7.72
CA PRO A 391 11.41 3.26 -8.52
C PRO A 391 11.04 1.86 -7.99
N GLU A 392 10.58 1.73 -6.74
CA GLU A 392 10.01 0.48 -6.19
C GLU A 392 8.50 0.35 -6.49
N GLY A 393 7.87 1.42 -6.98
CA GLY A 393 6.44 1.50 -7.26
C GLY A 393 5.58 1.65 -6.00
N GLY A 394 4.34 1.13 -6.04
CA GLY A 394 3.40 1.18 -4.93
C GLY A 394 2.40 2.36 -5.00
N ALA A 395 1.65 2.56 -3.92
CA ALA A 395 0.60 3.57 -3.86
C ALA A 395 1.14 4.95 -3.47
N ILE A 396 0.67 6.01 -4.14
CA ILE A 396 0.99 7.40 -3.79
C ILE A 396 0.42 7.72 -2.39
N THR A 397 1.24 8.33 -1.54
CA THR A 397 0.81 8.87 -0.23
C THR A 397 -0.37 9.85 -0.40
N PRO A 398 -1.46 9.72 0.37
CA PRO A 398 -2.60 10.65 0.24
C PRO A 398 -2.22 12.12 0.43
N VAL A 399 -2.43 12.91 -0.61
CA VAL A 399 -2.17 14.37 -0.63
C VAL A 399 -3.26 15.17 0.08
N ALA A 400 -4.45 14.60 0.25
CA ALA A 400 -5.55 15.22 0.99
C ALA A 400 -6.48 14.17 1.61
N ARG A 401 -7.24 14.58 2.61
CA ARG A 401 -8.35 13.84 3.21
C ARG A 401 -9.59 14.71 3.19
N VAL A 402 -10.74 14.13 2.87
CA VAL A 402 -12.04 14.78 3.01
C VAL A 402 -12.87 14.06 4.07
N ILE A 403 -13.57 14.84 4.88
CA ILE A 403 -14.56 14.35 5.85
C ILE A 403 -15.90 14.98 5.52
N VAL A 404 -16.92 14.15 5.34
CA VAL A 404 -18.31 14.57 5.08
C VAL A 404 -19.16 14.07 6.24
N GLU A 405 -19.69 14.99 7.04
CA GLU A 405 -20.45 14.69 8.27
C GLU A 405 -21.88 15.22 8.16
N ARG A 406 -22.87 14.38 8.50
CA ARG A 406 -24.28 14.80 8.59
C ARG A 406 -24.45 15.71 9.79
N ILE A 407 -25.14 16.84 9.59
CA ILE A 407 -25.36 17.86 10.64
C ILE A 407 -26.85 18.11 10.95
N ALA A 408 -27.75 17.79 10.02
CA ALA A 408 -29.20 17.85 10.23
C ALA A 408 -29.95 16.94 9.25
N ARG A 409 -31.18 16.57 9.61
CA ARG A 409 -32.19 15.95 8.73
C ARG A 409 -33.49 16.78 8.80
N LYS A 410 -34.25 16.87 7.70
CA LYS A 410 -35.50 17.66 7.64
C LYS A 410 -36.60 16.90 6.89
N GLY A 411 -37.83 16.99 7.41
CA GLY A 411 -38.99 16.25 6.89
C GLY A 411 -39.04 14.80 7.37
N GLU A 412 -40.14 14.11 7.05
CA GLU A 412 -40.37 12.72 7.47
C GLU A 412 -39.23 11.80 7.00
N GLN A 413 -38.71 10.98 7.92
CA GLN A 413 -37.64 10.03 7.68
C GLN A 413 -38.22 8.61 7.55
N CYS A 414 -37.70 7.82 6.62
CA CYS A 414 -38.19 6.47 6.30
C CYS A 414 -37.09 5.39 6.42
N ASN A 415 -36.08 5.66 7.23
CA ASN A 415 -34.98 4.73 7.52
C ASN A 415 -35.49 3.45 8.20
N ILE A 416 -35.14 2.30 7.63
CA ILE A 416 -35.57 0.96 8.07
C ILE A 416 -34.94 0.58 9.43
N VAL A 417 -33.71 1.06 9.67
CA VAL A 417 -32.98 0.91 10.94
C VAL A 417 -33.15 2.18 11.77
N PRO A 418 -33.47 2.11 13.08
CA PRO A 418 -33.54 3.29 13.95
C PRO A 418 -32.22 4.06 14.01
N ASP A 419 -32.24 5.27 13.45
CA ASP A 419 -31.10 6.19 13.42
C ASP A 419 -31.20 7.17 14.58
N ASN A 420 -30.79 6.67 15.75
CA ASN A 420 -30.88 7.33 17.06
C ASN A 420 -29.78 8.39 17.28
N VAL A 421 -29.17 8.93 16.21
CA VAL A 421 -28.28 10.08 16.33
C VAL A 421 -29.14 11.31 16.56
N ASP A 422 -28.89 12.01 17.68
CA ASP A 422 -29.39 13.36 17.94
C ASP A 422 -28.70 14.36 16.99
N ASP A 423 -28.98 14.24 15.68
CA ASP A 423 -28.78 15.36 14.76
C ASP A 423 -29.57 16.56 15.30
N ILE A 424 -29.13 17.78 14.99
CA ILE A 424 -29.92 18.95 15.35
C ILE A 424 -31.20 18.92 14.52
N VAL A 425 -32.29 18.45 15.15
CA VAL A 425 -33.67 18.68 14.70
C VAL A 425 -33.92 20.17 14.92
N ALA A 426 -33.36 20.95 14.02
CA ALA A 426 -33.77 22.31 13.81
C ALA A 426 -35.20 22.22 13.26
N ASP A 427 -36.16 22.38 14.17
CA ASP A 427 -37.26 23.30 13.91
C ASP A 427 -36.61 24.61 13.47
N ILE A 428 -36.36 24.72 12.16
CA ILE A 428 -36.10 25.96 11.48
C ILE A 428 -37.44 26.70 11.53
N ALA A 429 -37.70 27.30 12.70
CA ALA A 429 -38.44 28.55 12.80
C ALA A 429 -37.95 29.39 11.63
N GLN A 430 -38.88 29.78 10.78
CA GLN A 430 -38.57 30.26 9.44
C GLN A 430 -37.44 31.27 9.54
N GLU A 431 -36.33 31.02 8.83
CA GLU A 431 -35.50 32.13 8.41
C GLU A 431 -36.47 33.08 7.72
N GLU A 432 -36.72 34.23 8.33
CA GLU A 432 -37.51 35.27 7.73
C GLU A 432 -36.75 35.68 6.47
N LYS A 433 -37.17 35.07 5.35
CA LYS A 433 -37.13 35.77 4.08
C LYS A 433 -37.77 37.11 4.36
N GLU A 434 -36.95 38.15 4.41
CA GLU A 434 -37.35 39.42 3.84
C GLU A 434 -37.84 39.07 2.43
N GLU A 435 -39.16 39.11 2.22
CA GLU A 435 -39.75 38.90 0.91
C GLU A 435 -39.37 40.12 0.04
N ASP A 436 -38.19 40.06 -0.59
CA ASP A 436 -37.83 40.95 -1.70
C ASP A 436 -38.79 40.60 -2.84
N ASP A 437 -39.92 41.30 -2.85
CA ASP A 437 -41.14 41.21 -3.68
C ASP A 437 -40.92 41.29 -5.20
N THR A 438 -39.68 41.08 -5.65
CA THR A 438 -39.27 41.01 -7.05
C THR A 438 -39.63 39.65 -7.67
N PRO A 439 -40.54 39.60 -8.67
CA PRO A 439 -40.83 38.36 -9.37
C PRO A 439 -39.64 37.88 -10.21
N GLU A 440 -39.40 36.57 -10.23
CA GLU A 440 -38.24 35.92 -10.87
C GLU A 440 -38.13 36.16 -12.40
N THR A 441 -39.17 36.72 -13.02
CA THR A 441 -39.21 37.14 -14.42
C THR A 441 -38.37 38.38 -14.74
N CYS A 442 -37.86 39.10 -13.73
CA CYS A 442 -37.21 40.41 -13.86
C CYS A 442 -35.75 40.38 -13.39
N ILE A 443 -34.78 40.41 -14.32
CA ILE A 443 -33.34 40.38 -14.00
C ILE A 443 -32.79 41.81 -13.93
N TYR A 444 -32.35 42.26 -12.76
CA TYR A 444 -31.79 43.60 -12.54
C TYR A 444 -30.25 43.62 -12.48
N SER A 445 -29.66 44.82 -12.48
CA SER A 445 -28.30 45.07 -12.03
C SER A 445 -28.20 45.08 -10.50
N ASN A 446 -26.97 45.04 -9.99
CA ASN A 446 -26.69 45.47 -8.63
C ASN A 446 -27.18 46.92 -8.44
N TRP A 447 -27.55 47.28 -7.21
CA TRP A 447 -27.90 48.65 -6.84
C TRP A 447 -26.69 49.59 -6.94
N SER A 448 -26.94 50.86 -7.27
CA SER A 448 -25.98 51.95 -7.07
C SER A 448 -25.68 52.16 -5.57
N PRO A 449 -24.57 52.86 -5.25
CA PRO A 449 -24.46 53.52 -3.96
C PRO A 449 -25.67 54.42 -3.65
N TRP A 450 -25.93 54.65 -2.37
CA TRP A 450 -26.92 55.61 -1.91
C TRP A 450 -26.52 57.06 -2.25
N SER A 451 -27.50 57.89 -2.59
CA SER A 451 -27.34 59.34 -2.74
C SER A 451 -27.01 60.04 -1.41
N ALA A 452 -26.62 61.31 -1.50
CA ALA A 452 -26.75 62.23 -0.37
C ALA A 452 -28.21 62.27 0.15
N CYS A 453 -28.39 62.62 1.42
CA CYS A 453 -29.72 62.76 2.02
C CYS A 453 -30.49 63.92 1.37
N SER A 454 -31.78 63.74 1.07
CA SER A 454 -32.61 64.79 0.46
C SER A 454 -32.87 66.00 1.36
N SER A 455 -32.53 65.90 2.66
CA SER A 455 -32.53 67.02 3.58
C SER A 455 -31.11 67.58 3.70
N ALA A 456 -30.95 68.86 3.36
CA ALA A 456 -29.72 69.62 3.53
C ALA A 456 -29.59 70.23 4.95
N THR A 457 -30.59 70.02 5.81
CA THR A 457 -30.68 70.49 7.21
C THR A 457 -30.96 69.32 8.15
N CYS A 458 -30.96 69.55 9.47
CA CYS A 458 -31.20 68.55 10.53
C CYS A 458 -32.67 68.06 10.62
N GLU A 459 -33.31 67.83 9.49
CA GLU A 459 -34.62 67.19 9.35
C GLU A 459 -34.50 65.78 8.77
N LYS A 460 -35.60 65.01 8.82
CA LYS A 460 -35.69 63.65 8.29
C LYS A 460 -35.82 63.66 6.76
N GLY A 461 -34.70 63.56 6.07
CA GLY A 461 -34.65 63.36 4.62
C GLY A 461 -34.81 61.89 4.21
N LYS A 462 -34.69 61.64 2.92
CA LYS A 462 -34.53 60.29 2.33
C LYS A 462 -33.30 60.25 1.43
N ARG A 463 -32.58 59.14 1.42
CA ARG A 463 -31.51 58.84 0.45
C ARG A 463 -32.04 57.83 -0.56
N MET A 464 -31.54 57.90 -1.79
CA MET A 464 -32.06 57.16 -2.95
C MET A 464 -30.96 56.28 -3.55
N ARG A 465 -31.32 55.08 -4.01
CA ARG A 465 -30.45 54.24 -4.88
C ARG A 465 -31.25 53.72 -6.08
N GLN A 466 -30.55 53.32 -7.14
CA GLN A 466 -31.19 52.81 -8.37
C GLN A 466 -30.47 51.58 -8.95
N ARG A 467 -31.25 50.68 -9.56
CA ARG A 467 -30.78 49.50 -10.32
C ARG A 467 -31.47 49.46 -11.69
N MET A 468 -30.75 49.05 -12.72
CA MET A 468 -31.28 48.95 -14.08
C MET A 468 -31.84 47.55 -14.33
N LEU A 469 -32.97 47.44 -15.03
CA LEU A 469 -33.46 46.16 -15.54
C LEU A 469 -32.54 45.72 -16.69
N LYS A 470 -31.87 44.57 -16.55
CA LYS A 470 -30.97 43.98 -17.56
C LYS A 470 -31.71 43.11 -18.57
N ALA A 471 -32.70 42.34 -18.11
CA ALA A 471 -33.54 41.50 -18.95
C ALA A 471 -34.90 41.24 -18.27
N GLN A 472 -35.90 40.96 -19.08
CA GLN A 472 -37.26 40.61 -18.66
C GLN A 472 -37.70 39.39 -19.46
N LEU A 473 -38.04 38.30 -18.77
CA LEU A 473 -38.36 37.01 -19.41
C LEU A 473 -39.81 36.93 -19.91
N ASP A 474 -40.71 37.71 -19.31
CA ASP A 474 -42.13 37.81 -19.71
C ASP A 474 -42.53 39.28 -19.84
N LEU A 475 -42.96 39.69 -21.04
CA LEU A 475 -43.41 41.07 -21.32
C LEU A 475 -44.80 41.39 -20.76
N SER A 476 -45.56 40.40 -20.30
CA SER A 476 -46.90 40.60 -19.71
C SER A 476 -46.85 41.02 -18.23
N VAL A 477 -45.74 40.75 -17.53
CA VAL A 477 -45.52 41.09 -16.12
C VAL A 477 -44.69 42.38 -16.03
N PRO A 478 -45.22 43.50 -15.49
CA PRO A 478 -44.41 44.71 -15.26
C PRO A 478 -43.28 44.46 -14.25
N CYS A 479 -42.10 45.03 -14.48
CA CYS A 479 -40.94 44.94 -13.58
C CYS A 479 -40.67 46.28 -12.83
N PRO A 480 -41.37 46.57 -11.70
CA PRO A 480 -41.11 47.74 -10.85
C PRO A 480 -39.78 47.65 -10.06
N HIS A 481 -39.60 48.45 -9.01
CA HIS A 481 -38.44 48.42 -8.10
C HIS A 481 -37.04 48.62 -8.75
N THR A 482 -36.94 49.51 -9.73
CA THR A 482 -35.66 50.06 -10.24
C THR A 482 -35.08 51.15 -9.34
N GLN A 483 -35.83 51.66 -8.37
CA GLN A 483 -35.46 52.73 -7.45
C GLN A 483 -35.91 52.39 -6.02
N ASP A 484 -35.14 52.82 -5.03
CA ASP A 484 -35.36 52.54 -3.60
C ASP A 484 -34.94 53.75 -2.74
N PHE A 485 -35.60 53.93 -1.59
CA PHE A 485 -35.57 55.16 -0.77
C PHE A 485 -35.59 54.87 0.74
N GLU A 486 -34.47 55.14 1.41
CA GLU A 486 -34.27 54.91 2.85
C GLU A 486 -34.29 56.25 3.63
N PRO A 487 -34.88 56.33 4.84
CA PRO A 487 -34.83 57.54 5.67
C PRO A 487 -33.41 57.86 6.18
N CYS A 488 -33.08 59.14 6.27
CA CYS A 488 -31.79 59.65 6.76
C CYS A 488 -31.98 60.99 7.47
N MET A 489 -30.92 61.47 8.13
CA MET A 489 -30.86 62.83 8.70
C MET A 489 -29.75 63.62 7.99
N GLY A 490 -29.98 64.91 7.75
CA GLY A 490 -28.96 65.81 7.20
C GLY A 490 -27.90 66.20 8.23
N PRO A 491 -26.68 66.60 7.81
CA PRO A 491 -25.63 67.05 8.72
C PRO A 491 -25.91 68.46 9.25
N GLY A 492 -25.51 68.75 10.49
CA GLY A 492 -25.44 70.11 11.04
C GLY A 492 -26.35 70.33 12.26
N CYS A 493 -25.76 70.22 13.46
CA CYS A 493 -26.31 70.77 14.70
C CYS A 493 -25.36 71.87 15.22
N SER A 494 -25.92 72.81 15.99
CA SER A 494 -25.29 74.01 16.57
C SER A 494 -24.60 74.99 15.58
N ASP A 495 -25.35 76.05 15.25
CA ASP A 495 -25.04 77.47 15.50
C ASP A 495 -23.64 78.00 15.09
N GLU A 496 -23.46 79.10 14.33
CA GLU A 496 -24.33 80.27 14.04
C GLU A 496 -24.29 80.70 12.54
N GLU A 497 -24.99 81.79 12.20
CA GLU A 497 -25.26 82.23 10.81
C GLU A 497 -24.13 82.98 10.08
N ALA A 498 -24.25 83.02 8.75
CA ALA A 498 -23.23 83.42 7.78
C ALA A 498 -22.86 84.91 7.75
N SER A 499 -21.58 85.20 7.45
CA SER A 499 -21.23 86.16 6.37
C SER A 499 -19.87 85.86 5.70
N THR A 500 -19.91 85.59 4.39
CA THR A 500 -18.88 85.97 3.39
C THR A 500 -17.39 86.04 3.79
N CYS A 501 -16.70 84.88 3.83
CA CYS A 501 -15.50 84.66 3.01
C CYS A 501 -15.22 83.15 2.88
N LEU A 502 -15.14 82.62 1.65
CA LEU A 502 -15.17 81.17 1.42
C LEU A 502 -13.76 80.56 1.50
N LEU A 503 -13.38 80.24 2.74
CA LEU A 503 -12.17 79.49 3.10
C LEU A 503 -12.35 77.99 2.79
N SER A 504 -11.25 77.24 2.74
CA SER A 504 -11.29 75.78 2.79
C SER A 504 -11.79 75.29 4.16
N GLU A 505 -12.23 74.03 4.19
CA GLU A 505 -12.14 73.22 5.42
C GLU A 505 -10.76 73.41 6.06
N TRP A 506 -10.71 73.42 7.39
CA TRP A 506 -9.44 73.31 8.10
C TRP A 506 -8.80 71.97 7.78
N ILE A 507 -7.49 71.96 7.52
CA ILE A 507 -6.72 70.71 7.57
C ILE A 507 -6.83 70.14 8.98
N SER A 508 -6.84 68.81 9.11
CA SER A 508 -6.82 68.14 10.41
C SER A 508 -5.68 68.66 11.28
N TRP A 509 -5.93 68.88 12.57
CA TRP A 509 -4.91 69.28 13.54
C TRP A 509 -3.62 68.48 13.37
N SER A 510 -2.48 69.19 13.31
CA SER A 510 -1.18 68.54 13.45
C SER A 510 -1.10 67.76 14.78
N PRO A 511 -0.30 66.68 14.83
CA PRO A 511 0.02 66.05 16.11
C PRO A 511 0.64 67.10 17.05
N CYS A 512 0.38 66.96 18.36
CA CYS A 512 0.90 67.89 19.36
C CYS A 512 2.43 67.98 19.27
N SER A 513 2.98 69.19 19.31
CA SER A 513 4.42 69.47 19.14
C SER A 513 5.29 68.81 20.20
N LEU A 514 4.69 68.40 21.32
CA LEU A 514 5.28 67.55 22.36
C LEU A 514 4.42 66.30 22.55
N SER A 515 5.08 65.16 22.76
CA SER A 515 4.45 63.85 22.99
C SER A 515 4.14 63.56 24.47
N CYS A 516 4.40 64.52 25.35
CA CYS A 516 4.25 64.47 26.80
C CYS A 516 4.17 65.91 27.34
N GLY A 517 3.28 66.17 28.29
CA GLY A 517 3.06 67.50 28.87
C GLY A 517 2.26 68.45 27.96
N MET A 518 2.36 69.75 28.24
CA MET A 518 1.66 70.80 27.48
C MET A 518 2.47 71.24 26.26
N GLY A 519 2.10 70.75 25.08
CA GLY A 519 2.59 71.23 23.78
C GLY A 519 1.56 72.12 23.07
N THR A 520 1.83 72.37 21.80
CA THR A 520 0.98 73.14 20.88
C THR A 520 0.69 72.35 19.61
N ARG A 521 -0.48 72.53 19.03
CA ARG A 521 -0.85 71.98 17.71
C ARG A 521 -1.34 73.12 16.84
N SER A 522 -0.92 73.15 15.59
CA SER A 522 -1.45 74.08 14.58
C SER A 522 -2.30 73.36 13.54
N ARG A 523 -3.15 74.12 12.87
CA ARG A 523 -3.81 73.73 11.61
C ARG A 523 -3.94 74.92 10.68
N GLU A 524 -3.97 74.66 9.39
CA GLU A 524 -4.06 75.67 8.35
C GLU A 524 -5.30 75.49 7.45
N ARG A 525 -5.73 76.58 6.80
CA ARG A 525 -6.78 76.64 5.79
C ARG A 525 -6.47 77.76 4.80
N TYR A 526 -6.91 77.61 3.55
CA TYR A 526 -6.63 78.57 2.47
C TYR A 526 -7.91 79.22 1.94
N VAL A 527 -7.83 80.48 1.49
CA VAL A 527 -8.94 81.16 0.81
C VAL A 527 -9.14 80.54 -0.57
N LYS A 528 -10.38 80.21 -0.97
CA LYS A 528 -10.64 79.58 -2.27
C LYS A 528 -10.79 80.58 -3.41
N TYR A 529 -11.58 81.64 -3.26
CA TYR A 529 -11.66 82.76 -4.23
C TYR A 529 -12.12 84.07 -3.56
N PRO A 530 -11.54 85.22 -3.93
CA PRO A 530 -12.14 86.54 -3.78
C PRO A 530 -12.81 86.98 -5.10
N ASP A 531 -13.92 87.71 -4.98
CA ASP A 531 -14.43 88.58 -6.05
C ASP A 531 -14.56 90.00 -5.47
N ASP A 532 -14.20 91.00 -6.27
CA ASP A 532 -14.15 92.43 -5.95
C ASP A 532 -13.37 92.87 -4.68
N GLY A 533 -12.05 93.05 -4.86
CA GLY A 533 -11.31 94.22 -4.37
C GLY A 533 -11.10 94.43 -2.86
N SER A 534 -11.62 93.57 -1.98
CA SER A 534 -11.57 93.72 -0.53
C SER A 534 -10.92 92.51 0.15
N GLY A 535 -9.92 92.77 1.01
CA GLY A 535 -9.09 91.71 1.59
C GLY A 535 -9.71 91.04 2.82
N CYS A 536 -10.04 89.75 2.72
CA CYS A 536 -10.43 88.95 3.89
C CYS A 536 -9.24 88.74 4.84
N SER A 537 -9.08 89.58 5.87
CA SER A 537 -8.07 89.39 6.93
C SER A 537 -8.54 88.38 8.00
N LEU A 538 -8.94 87.18 7.58
CA LEU A 538 -9.32 86.09 8.47
C LEU A 538 -8.12 85.16 8.72
N PRO A 539 -7.97 84.57 9.93
CA PRO A 539 -6.84 83.70 10.24
C PRO A 539 -6.85 82.42 9.40
N THR A 540 -5.76 82.22 8.65
CA THR A 540 -5.45 81.04 7.84
C THR A 540 -4.71 79.96 8.61
N GLU A 541 -4.06 80.32 9.72
CA GLU A 541 -3.54 79.38 10.72
C GLU A 541 -4.27 79.57 12.05
N GLU A 542 -4.47 78.47 12.78
CA GLU A 542 -4.95 78.44 14.16
C GLU A 542 -4.01 77.53 14.95
N THR A 543 -3.58 77.99 16.14
CA THR A 543 -2.70 77.21 17.04
C THR A 543 -3.34 77.14 18.42
N ASP A 544 -3.40 75.92 18.95
CA ASP A 544 -4.09 75.56 20.18
C ASP A 544 -3.16 74.78 21.12
N ASN A 545 -3.40 74.87 22.43
CA ASN A 545 -2.59 74.20 23.45
C ASN A 545 -3.11 72.78 23.68
N CYS A 546 -2.23 71.78 23.57
CA CYS A 546 -2.57 70.37 23.74
C CYS A 546 -1.77 69.78 24.90
N VAL A 547 -2.48 69.26 25.92
CA VAL A 547 -1.87 68.52 27.03
C VAL A 547 -1.93 67.02 26.73
N VAL A 548 -0.77 66.37 26.70
CA VAL A 548 -0.63 64.93 26.48
C VAL A 548 -0.08 64.28 27.75
N ASN A 549 -0.97 63.67 28.54
CA ASN A 549 -0.72 63.09 29.87
C ASN A 549 -0.26 64.10 30.94
N GLU A 550 -1.05 64.27 32.01
CA GLU A 550 -0.72 65.19 33.11
C GLU A 550 0.38 64.65 34.06
N GLU A 551 0.63 63.34 34.08
CA GLU A 551 1.62 62.69 34.98
C GLU A 551 2.90 62.23 34.25
N CYS A 552 3.61 63.15 33.60
CA CYS A 552 4.92 62.84 33.02
C CYS A 552 6.03 62.73 34.09
N SER A 553 6.23 61.53 34.64
CA SER A 553 7.40 61.21 35.47
C SER A 553 8.69 61.11 34.62
N PRO A 554 9.75 61.90 34.91
CA PRO A 554 10.89 62.10 34.01
C PRO A 554 11.94 60.97 34.08
N SER A 555 11.51 59.72 33.87
CA SER A 555 12.39 58.53 33.85
C SER A 555 11.92 57.40 32.91
N SER A 556 10.78 57.57 32.23
CA SER A 556 10.26 56.58 31.27
C SER A 556 10.78 56.85 29.85
N CYS A 557 11.77 56.05 29.42
CA CYS A 557 12.14 55.93 28.01
C CYS A 557 11.01 55.28 27.20
N LEU A 558 10.79 55.74 25.96
CA LEU A 558 9.82 55.12 25.07
C LEU A 558 10.44 53.87 24.43
N VAL A 559 9.86 52.70 24.72
CA VAL A 559 10.19 51.42 24.09
C VAL A 559 9.25 51.12 22.92
N THR A 560 9.64 50.20 22.05
CA THR A 560 8.71 49.57 21.09
C THR A 560 7.72 48.68 21.82
N GLU A 561 6.68 48.26 21.10
CA GLU A 561 5.96 47.04 21.47
C GLU A 561 6.94 45.85 21.56
N TRP A 562 6.55 44.83 22.33
CA TRP A 562 7.33 43.60 22.42
C TRP A 562 7.36 42.86 21.08
N GLY A 563 8.53 42.32 20.73
CA GLY A 563 8.61 41.32 19.67
C GLY A 563 7.81 40.06 20.00
N GLU A 564 7.60 39.21 19.00
CA GLU A 564 7.05 37.88 19.22
C GLU A 564 7.92 37.09 20.21
N TRP A 565 7.31 36.14 20.93
CA TRP A 565 8.06 35.26 21.81
C TRP A 565 8.92 34.30 20.98
N ASP A 566 10.20 34.17 21.35
CA ASP A 566 11.05 33.06 20.92
C ASP A 566 10.35 31.72 21.22
N VAL A 567 10.68 30.70 20.43
CA VAL A 567 10.28 29.32 20.72
C VAL A 567 10.67 28.91 22.14
N CYS A 568 9.81 28.14 22.80
CA CYS A 568 10.09 27.64 24.14
C CYS A 568 11.40 26.83 24.15
N SER A 569 12.30 27.10 25.09
CA SER A 569 13.62 26.45 25.15
C SER A 569 13.57 24.94 25.42
N ALA A 570 12.41 24.42 25.82
CA ALA A 570 12.10 23.00 25.87
C ALA A 570 10.93 22.69 24.92
N THR A 571 10.95 21.52 24.29
CA THR A 571 9.88 21.05 23.37
C THR A 571 8.72 20.35 24.08
N CYS A 572 8.93 19.91 25.32
CA CYS A 572 7.91 19.36 26.23
C CYS A 572 8.24 19.77 27.68
N GLY A 573 7.26 19.71 28.57
CA GLY A 573 7.42 20.06 29.99
C GLY A 573 7.66 21.56 30.23
N LEU A 574 8.46 21.90 31.24
CA LEU A 574 8.76 23.28 31.62
C LEU A 574 10.01 23.79 30.89
N GLY A 575 9.81 24.75 29.98
CA GLY A 575 10.88 25.52 29.35
C GLY A 575 10.83 27.01 29.72
N MET A 576 11.68 27.79 29.06
CA MET A 576 11.66 29.26 29.12
C MET A 576 11.56 29.83 27.71
N ARG A 577 10.69 30.81 27.51
CA ARG A 577 10.64 31.63 26.30
C ARG A 577 11.11 33.04 26.63
N ARG A 578 11.74 33.71 25.67
CA ARG A 578 12.22 35.09 25.81
C ARG A 578 11.63 35.97 24.72
N ARG A 579 11.53 37.26 24.97
CA ARG A 579 11.21 38.26 23.94
C ARG A 579 11.94 39.55 24.22
N GLU A 580 12.21 40.29 23.16
CA GLU A 580 12.98 41.52 23.21
C GLU A 580 12.18 42.69 22.62
N ARG A 581 12.41 43.90 23.14
CA ARG A 581 11.87 45.16 22.61
C ARG A 581 12.95 46.20 22.57
N MET A 582 12.93 47.08 21.57
CA MET A 582 13.96 48.09 21.40
C MET A 582 13.57 49.40 22.09
N VAL A 583 14.56 50.19 22.50
CA VAL A 583 14.31 51.57 22.97
C VAL A 583 14.05 52.43 21.74
N LYS A 584 12.79 52.84 21.55
CA LYS A 584 12.33 53.66 20.42
C LYS A 584 12.81 55.11 20.53
N THR A 585 12.90 55.63 21.75
CA THR A 585 13.48 56.95 22.05
C THR A 585 14.24 56.89 23.38
N PRO A 586 15.58 57.14 23.40
CA PRO A 586 16.34 57.22 24.65
C PRO A 586 15.96 58.47 25.46
N PRO A 587 16.24 58.51 26.78
CA PRO A 587 16.04 59.70 27.60
C PRO A 587 16.83 60.91 27.06
N ALA A 588 16.21 62.10 27.09
CA ALA A 588 16.83 63.33 26.61
C ALA A 588 18.09 63.76 27.41
N ASP A 589 18.23 63.25 28.63
CA ASP A 589 19.37 63.43 29.53
C ASP A 589 20.57 62.51 29.21
N GLY A 590 20.47 61.66 28.18
CA GLY A 590 21.53 60.72 27.76
C GLY A 590 21.77 59.54 28.72
N SER A 591 20.95 59.42 29.77
CA SER A 591 20.98 58.34 30.75
C SER A 591 20.48 57.01 30.17
N ILE A 592 20.95 55.89 30.74
CA ILE A 592 20.57 54.55 30.27
C ILE A 592 19.10 54.29 30.60
N CYS A 593 18.33 53.90 29.58
CA CYS A 593 16.92 53.52 29.70
C CYS A 593 16.72 52.38 30.72
N GLY A 594 15.97 52.64 31.78
CA GLY A 594 15.66 51.67 32.84
C GLY A 594 14.50 50.72 32.55
N ALA A 595 13.90 50.77 31.35
CA ALA A 595 12.85 49.84 30.97
C ALA A 595 13.44 48.48 30.56
N GLU A 596 12.80 47.39 31.00
CA GLU A 596 13.25 46.03 30.69
C GLU A 596 13.22 45.77 29.18
N VAL A 597 14.40 45.52 28.59
CA VAL A 597 14.62 45.31 27.13
C VAL A 597 14.38 43.85 26.74
N LEU A 598 14.53 42.92 27.70
CA LEU A 598 14.43 41.48 27.58
C LEU A 598 13.47 40.96 28.67
N GLU A 599 12.45 40.21 28.28
CA GLU A 599 11.52 39.52 29.19
C GLU A 599 11.66 38.01 29.01
N VAL A 600 11.61 37.25 30.12
CA VAL A 600 11.75 35.79 30.12
C VAL A 600 10.62 35.16 30.94
N GLU A 601 9.82 34.31 30.30
CA GLU A 601 8.65 33.67 30.91
C GLU A 601 8.79 32.14 30.89
N LYS A 602 8.25 31.46 31.90
CA LYS A 602 8.17 30.00 31.94
C LYS A 602 7.05 29.53 31.01
N CYS A 603 7.41 28.83 29.94
CA CYS A 603 6.46 28.17 29.05
C CYS A 603 6.24 26.72 29.50
N MET A 604 4.98 26.36 29.74
CA MET A 604 4.57 24.99 30.00
C MET A 604 4.10 24.36 28.69
N MET A 605 5.00 23.64 28.05
CA MET A 605 4.72 22.81 26.88
C MET A 605 3.97 21.54 27.32
N PRO A 606 3.40 20.75 26.37
CA PRO A 606 2.76 19.48 26.71
C PRO A 606 3.67 18.62 27.57
N GLU A 607 3.09 17.86 28.50
CA GLU A 607 3.86 16.95 29.35
C GLU A 607 4.78 16.07 28.50
N CYS A 608 6.02 15.86 28.97
CA CYS A 608 6.93 14.90 28.36
C CYS A 608 6.45 13.47 28.63
N HIS A 609 5.34 13.08 28.00
CA HIS A 609 5.10 11.68 27.67
C HIS A 609 6.38 11.18 26.98
N THR A 610 7.00 10.17 27.57
CA THR A 610 8.22 9.56 27.05
C THR A 610 7.95 9.15 25.61
N ILE A 611 8.57 9.85 24.65
CA ILE A 611 8.55 9.43 23.25
C ILE A 611 9.12 8.01 23.26
N PRO A 612 8.35 6.97 22.91
CA PRO A 612 8.78 5.60 23.08
C PRO A 612 10.07 5.42 22.30
N CYS A 613 11.12 4.95 22.98
CA CYS A 613 12.45 4.83 22.39
C CYS A 613 12.32 4.07 21.07
N MET A 614 12.64 4.75 19.96
CA MET A 614 12.43 4.24 18.61
C MET A 614 13.46 3.15 18.34
N LEU A 615 13.15 1.95 18.80
CA LEU A 615 13.97 0.77 18.67
C LEU A 615 13.68 0.10 17.32
N THR A 616 14.67 -0.61 16.78
CA THR A 616 14.45 -1.50 15.65
C THR A 616 13.49 -2.63 16.05
N PRO A 617 12.88 -3.33 15.07
CA PRO A 617 12.44 -4.70 15.30
C PRO A 617 13.55 -5.51 15.97
N TRP A 618 13.17 -6.50 16.78
CA TRP A 618 14.09 -7.51 17.26
C TRP A 618 14.70 -8.27 16.08
N SER A 619 15.97 -8.68 16.22
CA SER A 619 16.53 -9.71 15.36
C SER A 619 15.72 -11.01 15.45
N ASP A 620 15.93 -11.90 14.49
CA ASP A 620 15.64 -13.31 14.68
C ASP A 620 16.35 -13.84 15.94
N TRP A 621 15.79 -14.91 16.52
CA TRP A 621 16.43 -15.64 17.61
C TRP A 621 17.68 -16.36 17.11
N SER A 622 18.75 -16.31 17.90
CA SER A 622 19.91 -17.17 17.71
C SER A 622 19.57 -18.65 17.89
N ASP A 623 20.44 -19.52 17.38
CA ASP A 623 20.37 -20.95 17.64
C ASP A 623 20.39 -21.24 19.15
N CYS A 624 19.73 -22.32 19.56
CA CYS A 624 19.71 -22.74 20.97
C CYS A 624 21.14 -23.04 21.45
N SER A 625 21.52 -22.58 22.66
CA SER A 625 22.86 -22.75 23.22
C SER A 625 23.29 -24.21 23.49
N VAL A 626 22.38 -25.16 23.28
CA VAL A 626 22.62 -26.60 23.32
C VAL A 626 22.07 -27.25 22.05
N THR A 627 22.61 -28.41 21.66
CA THR A 627 22.09 -29.23 20.56
C THR A 627 21.00 -30.22 20.99
N CYS A 628 20.81 -30.42 22.29
CA CYS A 628 19.80 -31.31 22.87
C CYS A 628 19.45 -30.87 24.31
N GLY A 629 18.25 -31.21 24.78
CA GLY A 629 17.77 -30.86 26.12
C GLY A 629 17.41 -29.37 26.28
N LYS A 630 17.74 -28.80 27.44
CA LYS A 630 17.37 -27.43 27.81
C LYS A 630 18.53 -26.48 27.59
N GLY A 631 18.30 -25.42 26.84
CA GLY A 631 19.24 -24.32 26.64
C GLY A 631 18.54 -22.98 26.62
N GLU A 632 19.27 -21.97 26.16
CA GLU A 632 18.78 -20.60 26.04
C GLU A 632 19.16 -20.05 24.66
N ARG A 633 18.30 -19.18 24.11
CA ARG A 633 18.50 -18.45 22.86
C ARG A 633 18.34 -16.96 23.10
N THR A 634 19.02 -16.15 22.29
CA THR A 634 19.10 -14.70 22.46
C THR A 634 18.65 -13.95 21.20
N ARG A 635 18.17 -12.73 21.36
CA ARG A 635 17.93 -11.79 20.26
C ARG A 635 18.16 -10.36 20.71
N GLN A 636 18.47 -9.48 19.78
CA GLN A 636 18.90 -8.12 20.08
C GLN A 636 18.13 -7.08 19.23
N ARG A 637 17.98 -5.86 19.75
CA ARG A 637 17.41 -4.69 19.05
C ARG A 637 18.28 -3.47 19.30
N MET A 638 18.28 -2.51 18.37
CA MET A 638 19.10 -1.31 18.42
C MET A 638 18.24 -0.04 18.50
N LEU A 639 18.81 1.07 18.96
CA LEU A 639 18.19 2.40 18.86
C LEU A 639 18.30 2.91 17.43
N LYS A 640 17.18 3.33 16.82
CA LYS A 640 17.12 3.85 15.45
C LYS A 640 17.70 5.27 15.31
N SER A 641 17.93 5.95 16.42
CA SER A 641 18.57 7.27 16.50
C SER A 641 19.31 7.42 17.83
N PRO A 642 20.55 7.97 17.87
CA PRO A 642 21.12 8.50 19.09
C PRO A 642 20.28 9.69 19.56
N VAL A 643 19.84 9.69 20.83
CA VAL A 643 19.11 10.80 21.44
C VAL A 643 20.05 11.45 22.46
N GLU A 644 20.53 12.67 22.19
CA GLU A 644 21.54 13.33 23.03
C GLU A 644 21.02 13.79 24.41
N LEU A 645 19.71 13.67 24.69
CA LEU A 645 19.08 14.10 25.95
C LEU A 645 18.06 13.07 26.51
N GLY A 646 18.40 11.79 26.60
CA GLY A 646 17.57 10.83 27.34
C GLY A 646 18.16 9.43 27.52
N GLU A 647 18.10 8.90 28.73
CA GLU A 647 18.41 7.49 29.02
C GLU A 647 17.23 6.60 28.62
N CYS A 648 17.41 5.72 27.63
CA CYS A 648 16.43 4.68 27.31
C CYS A 648 16.60 3.48 28.25
N THR A 649 15.60 3.23 29.09
CA THR A 649 15.55 2.13 30.07
C THR A 649 14.99 0.81 29.49
N GLU A 650 14.90 0.69 28.16
CA GLU A 650 14.36 -0.46 27.44
C GLU A 650 15.43 -1.52 27.14
N ASP A 651 15.13 -2.80 27.43
CA ASP A 651 16.06 -3.92 27.20
C ASP A 651 16.47 -4.06 25.73
N LEU A 652 17.78 -3.95 25.43
CA LEU A 652 18.31 -4.12 24.07
C LEU A 652 18.58 -5.59 23.70
N GLU A 653 18.59 -6.49 24.68
CA GLU A 653 18.79 -7.94 24.53
C GLU A 653 17.68 -8.70 25.25
N GLN A 654 17.21 -9.79 24.65
CA GLN A 654 16.23 -10.69 25.26
C GLN A 654 16.73 -12.13 25.22
N VAL A 655 16.52 -12.87 26.31
CA VAL A 655 16.88 -14.29 26.45
C VAL A 655 15.60 -15.13 26.63
N GLU A 656 15.48 -16.24 25.91
CA GLU A 656 14.38 -17.19 26.02
C GLU A 656 14.90 -18.63 26.18
N LYS A 657 14.19 -19.45 26.96
CA LYS A 657 14.54 -20.85 27.21
C LYS A 657 14.05 -21.76 26.09
N CYS A 658 14.98 -22.38 25.37
CA CYS A 658 14.69 -23.34 24.32
C CYS A 658 14.72 -24.78 24.88
N MET A 659 13.80 -25.61 24.38
CA MET A 659 13.71 -27.03 24.72
C MET A 659 13.81 -27.86 23.45
N LEU A 660 14.97 -28.48 23.26
CA LEU A 660 15.24 -29.46 22.21
C LEU A 660 14.99 -30.89 22.73
N PRO A 661 14.95 -31.91 21.85
CA PRO A 661 14.82 -33.31 22.26
C PRO A 661 15.87 -33.70 23.31
N GLU A 662 15.51 -34.57 24.25
CA GLU A 662 16.42 -35.00 25.32
C GLU A 662 17.71 -35.60 24.75
N CYS A 663 18.84 -35.31 25.40
CA CYS A 663 20.14 -35.74 24.92
C CYS A 663 20.26 -37.27 24.89
N PRO A 664 21.00 -37.85 23.92
CA PRO A 664 21.28 -39.27 23.89
C PRO A 664 21.97 -39.71 25.18
N ILE A 665 21.44 -40.78 25.79
CA ILE A 665 21.99 -41.41 27.00
C ILE A 665 22.58 -42.75 26.58
N ASP A 666 23.90 -42.85 26.59
CA ASP A 666 24.61 -44.07 26.20
C ASP A 666 24.50 -45.19 27.24
N CYS A 667 24.62 -46.44 26.80
CA CYS A 667 24.53 -47.59 27.69
C CYS A 667 25.71 -47.66 28.68
N VAL A 668 25.41 -47.46 29.98
CA VAL A 668 26.38 -47.65 31.07
C VAL A 668 26.30 -49.10 31.58
N MET A 669 27.41 -49.82 31.48
CA MET A 669 27.55 -51.20 31.98
C MET A 669 28.39 -51.25 33.26
N THR A 670 28.21 -52.31 34.05
CA THR A 670 29.10 -52.60 35.19
C THR A 670 30.51 -52.95 34.68
N GLU A 671 31.48 -52.91 35.60
CA GLU A 671 32.73 -53.62 35.40
C GLU A 671 32.49 -55.12 35.16
N TRP A 672 33.49 -55.77 34.56
CA TRP A 672 33.47 -57.20 34.32
C TRP A 672 33.76 -57.98 35.61
N THR A 673 33.00 -59.03 35.85
CA THR A 673 33.38 -60.09 36.80
C THR A 673 34.74 -60.69 36.47
N GLU A 674 35.35 -61.35 37.47
CA GLU A 674 36.57 -62.13 37.26
C GLU A 674 36.35 -63.27 36.25
N TRP A 675 37.44 -63.78 35.68
CA TRP A 675 37.37 -64.91 34.75
C TRP A 675 37.02 -66.19 35.50
N SER A 676 35.97 -66.88 35.04
CA SER A 676 35.64 -68.24 35.49
C SER A 676 36.84 -69.19 35.37
N GLU A 677 36.79 -70.29 36.10
CA GLU A 677 37.67 -71.41 35.83
C GLU A 677 37.55 -71.92 34.38
N CYS A 678 38.58 -72.63 33.93
CA CYS A 678 38.66 -73.16 32.58
C CYS A 678 37.76 -74.40 32.44
N ASN A 679 36.78 -74.37 31.53
CA ASN A 679 35.75 -75.39 31.36
C ASN A 679 36.24 -76.75 30.77
N LYS A 680 37.50 -77.16 31.03
CA LYS A 680 38.07 -78.49 30.76
C LYS A 680 39.29 -78.76 31.66
N SER A 681 39.34 -79.94 32.28
CA SER A 681 40.44 -80.39 33.13
C SER A 681 41.76 -80.73 32.42
N CYS A 682 41.78 -80.91 31.09
CA CYS A 682 43.01 -81.00 30.31
C CYS A 682 42.86 -80.44 28.88
N GLY A 683 43.98 -80.00 28.28
CA GLY A 683 44.02 -79.51 26.90
C GLY A 683 43.42 -78.10 26.69
N LYS A 684 42.71 -77.90 25.57
CA LYS A 684 42.18 -76.58 25.13
C LYS A 684 40.74 -76.38 25.60
N GLY A 685 40.51 -75.44 26.51
CA GLY A 685 39.21 -75.03 27.04
C GLY A 685 38.93 -73.54 26.84
N HIS A 686 37.88 -73.04 27.50
CA HIS A 686 37.56 -71.61 27.57
C HIS A 686 37.22 -71.19 29.01
N THR A 687 37.54 -69.94 29.35
CA THR A 687 37.02 -69.21 30.51
C THR A 687 35.99 -68.16 30.04
N ILE A 688 35.08 -67.77 30.92
CA ILE A 688 34.01 -66.81 30.66
C ILE A 688 34.04 -65.72 31.73
N ARG A 689 33.66 -64.49 31.38
CA ARG A 689 33.27 -63.46 32.35
C ARG A 689 32.05 -62.71 31.86
N THR A 690 31.29 -62.14 32.79
CA THR A 690 30.04 -61.41 32.52
C THR A 690 30.05 -60.01 33.13
N ARG A 691 29.23 -59.12 32.58
CA ARG A 691 28.88 -57.80 33.15
C ARG A 691 27.39 -57.55 32.94
N MET A 692 26.81 -56.65 33.73
CA MET A 692 25.41 -56.28 33.63
C MET A 692 25.25 -54.87 33.04
N VAL A 693 24.12 -54.58 32.43
CA VAL A 693 23.74 -53.21 32.09
C VAL A 693 23.28 -52.53 33.38
N LYS A 694 23.79 -51.32 33.65
CA LYS A 694 23.42 -50.47 34.79
C LYS A 694 22.46 -49.36 34.37
N LEU A 695 22.59 -48.89 33.13
CA LEU A 695 21.69 -47.94 32.48
C LEU A 695 21.50 -48.37 31.02
N GLU A 696 20.26 -48.65 30.63
CA GLU A 696 19.88 -48.95 29.25
C GLU A 696 19.92 -47.65 28.40
N PRO A 697 20.28 -47.75 27.11
CA PRO A 697 20.44 -46.57 26.25
C PRO A 697 19.09 -45.92 25.92
N GLN A 698 19.05 -44.59 25.93
CA GLN A 698 17.83 -43.79 25.71
C GLN A 698 18.11 -42.63 24.75
N PHE A 699 17.04 -42.10 24.15
CA PHE A 699 17.06 -40.93 23.25
C PHE A 699 18.07 -41.00 22.09
N GLY A 700 18.40 -42.22 21.62
CA GLY A 700 19.34 -42.45 20.51
C GLY A 700 20.80 -42.66 20.92
N GLY A 701 21.10 -42.79 22.22
CA GLY A 701 22.44 -43.13 22.71
C GLY A 701 22.92 -44.54 22.35
N ASP A 702 24.23 -44.75 22.50
CA ASP A 702 24.95 -45.90 21.95
C ASP A 702 24.57 -47.24 22.63
N ALA A 703 24.40 -48.28 21.81
CA ALA A 703 23.90 -49.57 22.24
C ALA A 703 24.89 -50.38 23.09
N CYS A 704 24.38 -51.12 24.08
CA CYS A 704 25.20 -51.93 24.98
C CYS A 704 26.07 -52.97 24.25
N ALA A 705 27.39 -52.82 24.30
CA ALA A 705 28.33 -53.84 23.84
C ALA A 705 28.24 -55.13 24.68
N GLU A 706 28.64 -56.28 24.12
CA GLU A 706 28.40 -57.62 24.68
C GLU A 706 28.55 -57.77 26.21
N THR A 707 27.61 -58.45 26.85
CA THR A 707 27.56 -58.71 28.30
C THR A 707 28.31 -59.97 28.73
N ILE A 708 28.79 -60.80 27.79
CA ILE A 708 29.45 -62.10 28.05
C ILE A 708 30.70 -62.23 27.18
N GLN A 709 31.90 -62.27 27.78
CA GLN A 709 33.16 -62.41 27.06
C GLN A 709 33.77 -63.82 27.26
N ARG A 710 34.41 -64.39 26.22
CA ARG A 710 35.00 -65.74 26.24
C ARG A 710 36.48 -65.73 25.87
N LYS A 711 37.36 -66.24 26.73
CA LYS A 711 38.82 -66.32 26.52
C LYS A 711 39.27 -67.78 26.39
N LYS A 712 40.28 -68.05 25.57
CA LYS A 712 40.84 -69.40 25.36
C LYS A 712 41.83 -69.73 26.47
N CYS A 713 41.65 -70.85 27.16
CA CYS A 713 42.57 -71.37 28.18
C CYS A 713 43.24 -72.68 27.72
N LYS A 714 44.44 -72.95 28.24
CA LYS A 714 45.23 -74.15 27.97
C LYS A 714 45.63 -74.77 29.31
N ILE A 715 45.02 -75.90 29.67
CA ILE A 715 45.45 -76.72 30.81
C ILE A 715 46.37 -77.84 30.29
N ARG A 716 47.06 -78.53 31.21
CA ARG A 716 48.11 -79.54 30.94
C ARG A 716 47.74 -80.49 29.79
N LYS A 717 48.76 -80.86 28.98
CA LYS A 717 48.59 -81.74 27.81
C LYS A 717 48.13 -83.13 28.26
N CYS A 718 46.95 -83.56 27.79
CA CYS A 718 46.49 -84.93 27.98
C CYS A 718 47.44 -85.89 27.21
N THR A 719 47.98 -86.91 27.86
CA THR A 719 48.98 -87.83 27.27
C THR A 719 48.35 -88.95 26.44
N ARG A 720 49.05 -89.40 25.39
CA ARG A 720 48.72 -90.55 24.52
C ARG A 720 50.01 -91.19 24.01
N GLY A 721 50.04 -92.53 23.92
CA GLY A 721 51.16 -93.30 23.38
C GLY A 721 51.20 -93.37 21.85
N GLN A 722 52.36 -93.78 21.33
CA GLN A 722 52.61 -94.09 19.91
C GLN A 722 52.11 -95.51 19.58
N ALA A 723 51.58 -95.92 18.41
CA ALA A 723 51.61 -95.45 17.01
C ALA A 723 52.56 -96.24 16.09
N ASN A 724 52.00 -97.18 15.30
CA ASN A 724 52.40 -97.69 13.97
C ASN A 724 51.53 -98.93 13.61
N SER A 725 51.28 -99.32 12.36
CA SER A 725 51.52 -98.68 11.05
C SER A 725 50.63 -99.30 9.93
N ASP A 726 50.80 -98.86 8.68
CA ASP A 726 50.58 -99.64 7.43
C ASP A 726 49.20 -99.98 6.84
N GLU A 727 48.07 -99.38 7.29
CA GLU A 727 46.78 -99.51 6.55
C GLU A 727 46.17 -98.19 6.01
N LYS A 728 46.98 -97.31 5.40
CA LYS A 728 46.45 -96.12 4.69
C LYS A 728 46.96 -95.86 3.26
N LYS A 729 47.62 -96.85 2.65
CA LYS A 729 47.98 -96.81 1.21
C LYS A 729 46.82 -97.14 0.25
N ARG A 730 45.66 -97.60 0.76
CA ARG A 730 44.51 -98.11 -0.06
C ARG A 730 43.34 -97.13 -0.30
N ARG A 731 43.45 -95.83 0.00
CA ARG A 731 42.36 -94.84 -0.20
C ARG A 731 42.80 -93.49 -0.80
N LYS A 732 43.67 -93.51 -1.82
CA LYS A 732 43.96 -92.31 -2.66
C LYS A 732 43.28 -92.36 -4.04
N GLU A 733 42.64 -93.48 -4.39
CA GLU A 733 41.98 -93.69 -5.69
C GLU A 733 40.50 -94.05 -5.50
N GLN A 734 39.69 -93.06 -5.11
CA GLN A 734 38.28 -92.95 -5.52
C GLN A 734 37.73 -91.57 -5.14
N ARG A 735 38.03 -90.60 -6.01
CA ARG A 735 37.10 -89.48 -6.25
C ARG A 735 35.82 -90.10 -6.84
N GLU A 736 34.68 -89.44 -6.62
CA GLU A 736 33.37 -89.79 -7.22
C GLU A 736 32.67 -91.05 -6.67
N LYS A 737 32.05 -90.94 -5.49
CA LYS A 737 30.58 -90.80 -5.41
C LYS A 737 30.05 -90.44 -4.01
N ARG A 738 29.26 -89.35 -4.00
CA ARG A 738 28.11 -89.03 -3.13
C ARG A 738 28.30 -88.87 -1.61
N ARG A 739 27.62 -87.82 -1.10
CA ARG A 739 27.25 -87.48 0.31
C ARG A 739 28.38 -86.89 1.19
N SER A 740 28.11 -85.88 2.04
CA SER A 740 26.89 -85.06 2.25
C SER A 740 27.19 -83.82 3.12
N THR A 741 26.28 -82.82 3.05
CA THR A 741 25.95 -81.83 4.12
C THR A 741 26.96 -80.75 4.52
N GLN A 742 26.42 -79.51 4.59
CA GLN A 742 26.92 -78.29 5.27
C GLN A 742 28.27 -77.70 4.78
N GLY A 743 28.37 -76.42 4.39
CA GLY A 743 27.36 -75.37 4.19
C GLY A 743 27.73 -74.04 4.84
N LYS A 744 27.52 -72.93 4.12
CA LYS A 744 27.51 -71.54 4.64
C LYS A 744 26.72 -70.63 3.70
N ALA A 745 26.29 -69.48 4.22
CA ALA A 745 25.60 -68.39 3.51
C ALA A 745 26.64 -67.44 2.84
N GLU A 746 26.32 -66.37 2.11
CA GLU A 746 25.24 -65.38 2.27
C GLU A 746 24.72 -64.76 0.94
N VAL A 747 23.43 -64.35 0.96
CA VAL A 747 22.82 -63.08 0.45
C VAL A 747 23.22 -62.60 -0.98
N SER A 748 22.29 -62.34 -1.91
CA SER A 748 21.18 -61.37 -1.80
C SER A 748 19.94 -61.64 -2.72
N THR A 749 19.01 -60.67 -2.78
CA THR A 749 17.76 -60.55 -3.57
C THR A 749 16.48 -61.20 -2.98
N GLU A 750 15.31 -60.69 -3.43
CA GLU A 750 14.08 -60.58 -2.63
C GLU A 750 12.84 -61.33 -3.21
N HIS A 751 11.70 -61.25 -2.51
CA HIS A 751 10.35 -61.75 -2.87
C HIS A 751 10.10 -63.27 -2.59
N PRO A 752 8.83 -63.75 -2.48
CA PRO A 752 8.06 -63.52 -1.24
C PRO A 752 7.27 -64.75 -0.67
N GLY A 753 7.06 -64.76 0.66
CA GLY A 753 5.80 -65.20 1.30
C GLY A 753 5.57 -66.69 1.68
N CYS A 754 5.17 -66.94 2.94
CA CYS A 754 4.40 -68.12 3.37
C CYS A 754 3.34 -67.70 4.40
N LYS A 755 2.11 -68.23 4.37
CA LYS A 755 1.00 -67.79 5.24
C LYS A 755 0.86 -68.65 6.51
N MET A 756 1.29 -68.09 7.64
CA MET A 756 1.01 -68.59 8.98
C MET A 756 -0.44 -68.26 9.42
N ARG A 757 -0.94 -68.92 10.48
CA ARG A 757 -2.00 -68.35 11.31
C ARG A 757 -1.42 -67.25 12.22
N PRO A 758 -2.23 -66.38 12.83
CA PRO A 758 -1.79 -65.56 13.96
C PRO A 758 -1.23 -66.42 15.11
N TRP A 759 -0.50 -65.81 16.04
CA TRP A 759 -0.16 -66.45 17.31
C TRP A 759 -1.44 -66.80 18.08
N SER A 760 -1.41 -67.92 18.81
CA SER A 760 -2.39 -68.17 19.86
C SER A 760 -2.30 -67.10 20.96
N ALA A 761 -3.33 -67.01 21.80
CA ALA A 761 -3.17 -66.45 23.13
C ALA A 761 -2.05 -67.18 23.89
N TRP A 762 -1.47 -66.52 24.89
CA TRP A 762 -0.59 -67.17 25.86
C TRP A 762 -1.40 -68.16 26.69
N THR A 763 -0.81 -69.31 27.05
CA THR A 763 -1.34 -70.16 28.12
C THR A 763 -1.37 -69.40 29.44
N ASP A 764 -2.14 -69.87 30.41
CA ASP A 764 -1.96 -69.43 31.80
C ASP A 764 -0.53 -69.71 32.30
N CYS A 765 -0.10 -68.94 33.30
CA CYS A 765 1.25 -69.06 33.86
C CYS A 765 1.37 -70.36 34.68
N THR A 766 2.38 -71.19 34.42
CA THR A 766 2.53 -72.51 35.07
C THR A 766 2.76 -72.48 36.59
N LYS A 767 2.96 -71.29 37.19
CA LYS A 767 3.00 -71.05 38.64
C LYS A 767 2.39 -69.69 38.97
N LEU A 768 1.82 -69.56 40.17
CA LEU A 768 1.21 -68.29 40.62
C LEU A 768 2.24 -67.27 41.13
N CYS A 769 3.41 -67.73 41.60
CA CYS A 769 4.55 -66.92 42.03
C CYS A 769 5.85 -67.75 41.89
N GLY A 770 7.01 -67.14 42.17
CA GLY A 770 8.31 -67.83 42.20
C GLY A 770 8.84 -68.26 40.83
N GLY A 771 8.42 -67.59 39.75
CA GLY A 771 8.83 -67.87 38.38
C GLY A 771 8.08 -69.05 37.75
N GLY A 772 6.99 -68.73 37.05
CA GLY A 772 6.32 -69.61 36.11
C GLY A 772 6.72 -69.33 34.65
N ILE A 773 6.14 -70.10 33.73
CA ILE A 773 6.35 -69.95 32.28
C ILE A 773 4.98 -69.82 31.59
N GLN A 774 4.90 -69.02 30.52
CA GLN A 774 3.80 -69.04 29.55
C GLN A 774 4.34 -69.42 28.18
N GLU A 775 3.52 -70.12 27.40
CA GLU A 775 3.84 -70.54 26.04
C GLU A 775 2.75 -70.08 25.06
N ARG A 776 3.13 -69.87 23.78
CA ARG A 776 2.18 -69.70 22.68
C ARG A 776 2.70 -70.30 21.38
N LEU A 777 1.78 -70.61 20.47
CA LEU A 777 2.05 -71.32 19.22
C LEU A 777 1.55 -70.54 18.00
N MET A 778 2.32 -70.58 16.91
CA MET A 778 1.94 -70.05 15.60
C MET A 778 2.08 -71.17 14.57
N THR A 779 0.94 -71.73 14.13
CA THR A 779 0.90 -72.85 13.19
C THR A 779 0.75 -72.39 11.74
N VAL A 780 1.28 -73.17 10.80
CA VAL A 780 1.16 -72.89 9.36
C VAL A 780 -0.30 -73.03 8.91
N LYS A 781 -0.85 -72.06 8.17
CA LYS A 781 -2.23 -72.16 7.64
C LYS A 781 -2.28 -72.91 6.30
N GLN A 782 -1.30 -72.71 5.43
CA GLN A 782 -1.25 -73.31 4.09
C GLN A 782 0.21 -73.43 3.62
N ARG A 783 0.57 -74.54 2.95
CA ARG A 783 1.91 -74.75 2.35
C ARG A 783 1.78 -74.89 0.83
N PHE A 784 2.53 -74.09 0.08
CA PHE A 784 2.69 -74.24 -1.37
C PHE A 784 3.93 -75.11 -1.67
N LYS A 785 3.84 -75.97 -2.70
CA LYS A 785 4.75 -77.12 -2.89
C LYS A 785 6.20 -76.80 -3.31
N THR A 786 6.56 -75.53 -3.49
CA THR A 786 7.88 -75.09 -4.01
C THR A 786 8.80 -74.46 -2.96
N ALA A 787 8.38 -74.34 -1.69
CA ALA A 787 9.23 -73.80 -0.62
C ALA A 787 10.10 -74.89 0.06
N GLN A 788 11.43 -74.74 0.04
CA GLN A 788 12.36 -75.70 0.66
C GLN A 788 12.41 -75.59 2.21
N LEU A 789 11.42 -76.18 2.88
CA LEU A 789 11.53 -76.98 4.12
C LEU A 789 12.14 -76.39 5.42
N SER A 790 12.55 -75.11 5.47
CA SER A 790 13.04 -74.46 6.70
C SER A 790 12.05 -73.45 7.30
N SER A 791 11.66 -72.42 6.54
CA SER A 791 10.98 -71.21 7.06
C SER A 791 9.53 -71.43 7.52
N CYS A 792 8.78 -72.29 6.84
CA CYS A 792 7.35 -72.52 7.09
C CYS A 792 7.12 -73.77 7.98
N LYS A 793 7.70 -73.69 9.19
CA LYS A 793 7.48 -74.59 10.33
C LYS A 793 6.68 -73.87 11.41
N ASP A 794 5.95 -74.62 12.21
CA ASP A 794 5.21 -74.08 13.35
C ASP A 794 6.18 -73.50 14.38
N ARG A 795 5.89 -72.32 14.90
CA ARG A 795 6.75 -71.60 15.85
C ARG A 795 6.17 -71.69 17.25
N LYS A 796 7.04 -71.87 18.23
CA LYS A 796 6.72 -71.86 19.66
C LYS A 796 7.50 -70.73 20.32
N GLU A 797 6.82 -69.91 21.09
CA GLU A 797 7.42 -68.83 21.88
C GLU A 797 7.14 -69.08 23.35
N ILE A 798 8.12 -68.78 24.20
CA ILE A 798 8.14 -69.11 25.62
C ILE A 798 8.65 -67.88 26.38
N ARG A 799 7.94 -67.46 27.43
CA ARG A 799 8.35 -66.34 28.30
C ARG A 799 8.19 -66.69 29.77
N ALA A 800 8.98 -66.04 30.63
CA ALA A 800 8.77 -66.09 32.07
C ALA A 800 7.55 -65.25 32.47
N CYS A 801 6.91 -65.63 33.57
CA CYS A 801 5.77 -64.94 34.18
C CYS A 801 5.81 -65.13 35.70
N ASN A 802 5.12 -64.27 36.45
CA ASN A 802 5.00 -64.37 37.91
C ASN A 802 6.36 -64.54 38.62
N VAL A 803 7.36 -63.75 38.19
CA VAL A 803 8.77 -63.83 38.63
C VAL A 803 9.05 -63.15 39.98
N HIS A 804 8.04 -62.55 40.61
CA HIS A 804 8.11 -62.14 42.01
C HIS A 804 8.14 -63.38 42.92
N PRO A 805 8.83 -63.34 44.06
CA PRO A 805 8.92 -64.49 44.98
C PRO A 805 7.53 -64.92 45.49
N CYS A 806 7.42 -66.22 45.78
CA CYS A 806 6.51 -66.71 46.82
C CYS A 806 7.20 -66.56 48.18
#